data_AF-A0A4R7I2Q7-F1
#
_entry.id   AF-A0A4R7I2Q7-F1
#
_cell.length_a   1.000
_cell.length_b   1.000
_cell.length_c   1.000
_cell.angle_alpha   90.00
_cell.angle_beta   90.00
_cell.angle_gamma   90.00
#
_symmetry.space_group_name_H-M   'P 1'
#
loop_
_entity.id
_entity.type
_entity.pdbx_description
1 polymer ?
#
loop_
_entity_poly.entity_id
_entity_poly.type
_entity_poly.pdbx_seq_one_letter_code
_entity_poly.pdbx_strand_id
1 'polypeptide(L)'
;MTGTRKLAVLTSGGDSAGMNAAVRAAVRAALAAGAEVFGVREGLQGLVDGGELIQSLTSADVSGILQLGGTDLGTARSDDFRTRDGRRRAAHNLVERGVDGLVVIGGDGSLTGADLFRREWPALLDELVAAGELAPEAAADHHELGLVGLVGSIDNDMVGTDMTIGADTALHRIIEAVDAIQSTASSHQRTFVIEVMGRRCGYLALMGSLAAGANFVLIPENPPADGWEDTMCDVLSGGRKIGRRASVVLVAEGVVDRHGNPITAHDVRTVLEERLGEDTRVTTLGHVQRGGSPTAFDRYLGTVLGHAATTHLLATDPGAEPQLVGIRGHRVVTSPLMECVEATRSIADVISSNDIDRAMALRGSSFTSSFELLRTLVPVRPREEPDGTPPRRLGVLHAGAPAPGMNAAVRVIVRVAMARGHRIVGLVDGFRGLIDDDTTELGWMSVSGWSARPGAELGTSRRLPEPDDFDRIADTIARHRLDGLVVVGGWTAYQGANRLIGDAARAAGIDVPIVCLPATINNDVPGTDLSIGSDTALNNIIVDVDKIKESAVASQRCFVVEVMGRDSGYLALMSGLATGAERVYLPEDGISLDRLQADLATLRAGFELGKRRGLVVRSEHADPLYTTEFISALFEHESGGDFDVRGAILGHVQQGGSPSPFDRIQASRLAADAIGRLLDALDRGDRSSHMFGHVDGSIVTTPLERFPELVEAGAHRPSATPWWMDLRPLAEQMATARPSEGC
;
A
#
# COMPACT_ATOMS: atom_id res chain seq x y z
N MET A 1 23.16 26.57 -22.55
CA MET A 1 22.84 25.18 -22.89
C MET A 1 21.52 25.18 -23.65
N THR A 2 21.56 25.08 -24.98
CA THR A 2 20.39 25.13 -25.88
C THR A 2 20.29 23.83 -26.69
N GLY A 3 20.40 22.69 -26.00
CA GLY A 3 20.23 21.35 -26.56
C GLY A 3 19.17 20.59 -25.78
N THR A 4 18.42 19.71 -26.45
CA THR A 4 17.47 18.81 -25.81
C THR A 4 18.20 17.87 -24.85
N ARG A 5 17.82 17.89 -23.56
CA ARG A 5 18.37 16.98 -22.54
C ARG A 5 18.06 15.52 -22.91
N LYS A 6 19.02 14.62 -22.66
CA LYS A 6 18.86 13.19 -22.92
C LYS A 6 19.16 12.37 -21.67
N LEU A 7 18.27 11.46 -21.32
CA LEU A 7 18.44 10.59 -20.15
C LEU A 7 18.22 9.12 -20.51
N ALA A 8 18.77 8.23 -19.70
CA ALA A 8 18.52 6.80 -19.75
C ALA A 8 17.75 6.34 -18.51
N VAL A 9 16.82 5.40 -18.70
CA VAL A 9 16.13 4.69 -17.63
C VAL A 9 16.47 3.21 -17.70
N LEU A 10 16.75 2.60 -16.55
CA LEU A 10 17.06 1.18 -16.46
C LEU A 10 16.51 0.55 -15.18
N THR A 11 16.22 -0.74 -15.28
CA THR A 11 15.89 -1.60 -14.15
C THR A 11 17.03 -2.58 -13.88
N SER A 12 17.46 -2.69 -12.63
CA SER A 12 18.60 -3.53 -12.26
C SER A 12 18.40 -4.21 -10.90
N GLY A 13 18.97 -5.40 -10.75
CA GLY A 13 18.82 -6.21 -9.54
C GLY A 13 17.68 -7.22 -9.65
N GLY A 14 17.19 -7.70 -8.51
CA GLY A 14 16.02 -8.57 -8.49
C GLY A 14 14.77 -7.78 -8.85
N ASP A 15 13.94 -8.32 -9.75
CA ASP A 15 12.71 -7.69 -10.17
C ASP A 15 11.69 -7.57 -9.03
N SER A 16 10.83 -6.58 -9.14
CA SER A 16 9.69 -6.37 -8.24
C SER A 16 8.51 -5.80 -9.02
N ALA A 17 7.30 -6.21 -8.66
CA ALA A 17 6.09 -5.73 -9.31
C ALA A 17 5.93 -4.21 -9.08
N GLY A 18 5.69 -3.46 -10.14
CA GLY A 18 5.59 -1.99 -10.10
C GLY A 18 6.80 -1.27 -10.72
N MET A 19 7.91 -1.96 -11.01
CA MET A 19 9.02 -1.38 -11.78
C MET A 19 8.56 -0.82 -13.14
N ASN A 20 7.66 -1.54 -13.83
CA ASN A 20 7.05 -1.05 -15.08
C ASN A 20 6.27 0.25 -14.92
N ALA A 21 5.63 0.48 -13.78
CA ALA A 21 4.93 1.72 -13.49
C ALA A 21 5.93 2.89 -13.35
N ALA A 22 7.06 2.64 -12.69
CA ALA A 22 8.15 3.61 -12.56
C ALA A 22 8.83 3.92 -13.90
N VAL A 23 9.15 2.90 -14.70
CA VAL A 23 9.69 3.09 -16.06
C VAL A 23 8.73 3.91 -16.92
N ARG A 24 7.45 3.54 -16.94
CA ARG A 24 6.42 4.26 -17.70
C ARG A 24 6.34 5.73 -17.30
N ALA A 25 6.32 6.02 -16.00
CA ALA A 25 6.21 7.39 -15.51
C ALA A 25 7.47 8.20 -15.79
N ALA A 26 8.66 7.61 -15.61
CA ALA A 26 9.93 8.26 -15.95
C ALA A 26 10.00 8.65 -17.43
N VAL A 27 9.64 7.73 -18.33
CA VAL A 27 9.62 7.98 -19.78
C VAL A 27 8.61 9.08 -20.13
N ARG A 28 7.38 9.00 -19.61
CA ARG A 28 6.34 10.01 -19.91
C ARG A 28 6.67 11.38 -19.33
N ALA A 29 7.26 11.44 -18.13
CA ALA A 29 7.72 12.69 -17.53
C ALA A 29 8.84 13.33 -18.35
N ALA A 30 9.81 12.53 -18.83
CA ALA A 30 10.90 13.02 -19.67
C ALA A 30 10.38 13.63 -20.97
N LEU A 31 9.52 12.88 -21.68
CA LEU A 31 8.92 13.33 -22.93
C LEU A 31 8.06 14.59 -22.74
N ALA A 32 7.27 14.65 -21.66
CA ALA A 32 6.46 15.83 -21.33
C ALA A 32 7.32 17.08 -21.05
N ALA A 33 8.53 16.90 -20.51
CA ALA A 33 9.51 17.98 -20.32
C ALA A 33 10.32 18.31 -21.61
N GLY A 34 10.00 17.66 -22.73
CA GLY A 34 10.68 17.85 -24.01
C GLY A 34 12.06 17.17 -24.10
N ALA A 35 12.39 16.27 -23.17
CA ALA A 35 13.65 15.52 -23.18
C ALA A 35 13.56 14.28 -24.09
N GLU A 36 14.70 13.82 -24.59
CA GLU A 36 14.82 12.49 -25.20
C GLU A 36 15.13 11.46 -24.10
N VAL A 37 14.52 10.28 -24.18
CA VAL A 37 14.71 9.22 -23.17
C VAL A 37 15.07 7.90 -23.83
N PHE A 38 16.07 7.23 -23.27
CA PHE A 38 16.53 5.91 -23.70
C PHE A 38 16.17 4.86 -22.65
N GLY A 39 15.66 3.71 -23.09
CA GLY A 39 15.51 2.52 -22.27
C GLY A 39 16.77 1.67 -22.38
N VAL A 40 17.33 1.27 -21.23
CA VAL A 40 18.44 0.32 -21.18
C VAL A 40 17.90 -1.04 -20.80
N ARG A 41 18.04 -2.00 -21.72
CA ARG A 41 17.63 -3.38 -21.49
C ARG A 41 18.64 -4.16 -20.67
N GLU A 42 18.20 -5.15 -19.91
CA GLU A 42 19.08 -6.03 -19.11
C GLU A 42 19.93 -5.28 -18.06
N GLY A 43 19.45 -4.13 -17.60
CA GLY A 43 20.05 -3.35 -16.51
C GLY A 43 21.47 -2.86 -16.79
N LEU A 44 22.37 -3.03 -15.82
CA LEU A 44 23.75 -2.55 -15.93
C LEU A 44 24.54 -3.29 -17.01
N GLN A 45 24.14 -4.53 -17.35
CA GLN A 45 24.80 -5.26 -18.44
C GLN A 45 24.52 -4.61 -19.79
N GLY A 46 23.28 -4.15 -20.03
CA GLY A 46 22.96 -3.45 -21.28
C GLY A 46 23.69 -2.12 -21.44
N LEU A 47 24.06 -1.45 -20.34
CA LEU A 47 24.95 -0.29 -20.43
C LEU A 47 26.32 -0.69 -21.00
N VAL A 48 26.90 -1.80 -20.53
CA VAL A 48 28.22 -2.29 -20.95
C VAL A 48 28.20 -2.76 -22.40
N ASP A 49 27.15 -3.49 -22.78
CA ASP A 49 27.02 -4.11 -24.10
C ASP A 49 26.60 -3.10 -25.18
N GLY A 50 25.83 -2.07 -24.82
CA GLY A 50 25.45 -0.99 -25.73
C GLY A 50 24.59 -1.43 -26.90
N GLY A 51 24.75 -0.76 -28.04
CA GLY A 51 24.04 -1.10 -29.29
C GLY A 51 22.51 -1.12 -29.13
N GLU A 52 21.88 -2.23 -29.53
CA GLU A 52 20.43 -2.44 -29.50
C GLU A 52 19.85 -2.55 -28.08
N LEU A 53 20.69 -2.64 -27.04
CA LEU A 53 20.22 -2.66 -25.65
C LEU A 53 19.97 -1.25 -25.09
N ILE A 54 20.36 -0.19 -25.81
CA ILE A 54 20.07 1.20 -25.42
C ILE A 54 19.28 1.87 -26.55
N GLN A 55 17.95 1.91 -26.39
CA GLN A 55 17.00 2.32 -27.43
C GLN A 55 16.23 3.57 -27.02
N SER A 56 16.03 4.52 -27.95
CA SER A 56 15.17 5.67 -27.72
C SER A 56 13.73 5.20 -27.52
N LEU A 57 13.04 5.76 -26.53
CA LEU A 57 11.68 5.38 -26.15
C LEU A 57 10.69 6.52 -26.43
N THR A 58 9.51 6.12 -26.89
CA THR A 58 8.34 6.98 -27.08
C THR A 58 7.26 6.68 -26.05
N SER A 59 6.22 7.51 -25.98
CA SER A 59 5.08 7.29 -25.09
C SER A 59 4.30 5.99 -25.41
N ALA A 60 4.42 5.50 -26.65
CA ALA A 60 3.82 4.26 -27.11
C ALA A 60 4.57 3.02 -26.59
N ASP A 61 5.90 3.08 -26.49
CA ASP A 61 6.74 1.95 -26.05
C ASP A 61 6.50 1.56 -24.60
N VAL A 62 6.10 2.52 -23.76
CA VAL A 62 5.71 2.28 -22.36
C VAL A 62 4.19 2.19 -22.15
N SER A 63 3.42 2.05 -23.23
CA SER A 63 1.98 1.89 -23.16
C SER A 63 1.61 0.45 -22.80
N GLY A 64 0.80 0.28 -21.76
CA GLY A 64 0.25 -1.02 -21.39
C GLY A 64 1.18 -1.95 -20.64
N ILE A 65 2.33 -1.46 -20.17
CA ILE A 65 3.20 -2.18 -19.23
C ILE A 65 2.78 -1.99 -17.76
N LEU A 66 1.88 -1.05 -17.46
CA LEU A 66 1.50 -0.66 -16.09
C LEU A 66 0.98 -1.83 -15.24
N GLN A 67 0.22 -2.75 -15.86
CA GLN A 67 -0.36 -3.92 -15.19
C GLN A 67 0.53 -5.18 -15.23
N LEU A 68 1.71 -5.10 -15.85
CA LEU A 68 2.61 -6.24 -16.01
C LEU A 68 3.53 -6.35 -14.79
N GLY A 69 3.71 -7.58 -14.29
CA GLY A 69 4.74 -7.91 -13.30
C GLY A 69 6.15 -7.84 -13.87
N GLY A 70 7.16 -7.94 -13.02
CA GLY A 70 8.57 -7.87 -13.40
C GLY A 70 8.95 -6.51 -14.01
N THR A 71 9.84 -6.54 -15.01
CA THR A 71 10.28 -5.37 -15.78
C THR A 71 10.33 -5.68 -17.28
N ASP A 72 9.73 -4.81 -18.10
CA ASP A 72 9.71 -4.88 -19.56
C ASP A 72 11.07 -4.56 -20.20
N LEU A 73 11.91 -3.79 -19.48
CA LEU A 73 13.29 -3.55 -19.88
C LEU A 73 14.19 -4.75 -19.55
N GLY A 74 13.74 -5.72 -18.76
CA GLY A 74 14.59 -6.79 -18.27
C GLY A 74 15.60 -6.32 -17.21
N THR A 75 16.31 -7.29 -16.63
CA THR A 75 17.33 -7.03 -15.61
C THR A 75 18.32 -8.19 -15.58
N ALA A 76 19.61 -7.88 -15.61
CA ALA A 76 20.67 -8.88 -15.53
C ALA A 76 21.73 -8.47 -14.49
N ARG A 77 22.34 -9.49 -13.87
CA ARG A 77 23.58 -9.28 -13.11
C ARG A 77 24.70 -9.02 -14.10
N SER A 78 25.53 -8.01 -13.83
CA SER A 78 26.69 -7.68 -14.65
C SER A 78 27.98 -7.84 -13.86
N ASP A 79 28.77 -8.85 -14.19
CA ASP A 79 30.14 -8.98 -13.68
C ASP A 79 31.07 -7.97 -14.36
N ASP A 80 30.85 -7.69 -15.65
CA ASP A 80 31.63 -6.73 -16.42
C ASP A 80 31.56 -5.32 -15.80
N PHE A 81 30.38 -4.87 -15.38
CA PHE A 81 30.20 -3.55 -14.76
C PHE A 81 30.92 -3.41 -13.40
N ARG A 82 31.31 -4.53 -12.76
CA ARG A 82 32.17 -4.49 -11.57
C ARG A 82 33.61 -4.11 -11.92
N THR A 83 34.03 -4.31 -13.16
CA THR A 83 35.35 -3.92 -13.65
C THR A 83 35.36 -2.48 -14.14
N ARG A 84 36.52 -1.82 -14.06
CA ARG A 84 36.68 -0.47 -14.58
C ARG A 84 36.52 -0.42 -16.11
N ASP A 85 36.98 -1.46 -16.83
CA ASP A 85 36.81 -1.53 -18.29
C ASP A 85 35.34 -1.66 -18.71
N GLY A 86 34.55 -2.49 -18.01
CA GLY A 86 33.11 -2.55 -18.27
C GLY A 86 32.41 -1.21 -18.03
N ARG A 87 32.78 -0.48 -16.98
CA ARG A 87 32.28 0.89 -16.75
C ARG A 87 32.75 1.86 -17.83
N ARG A 88 33.99 1.78 -18.28
CA ARG A 88 34.53 2.59 -19.39
C ARG A 88 33.73 2.37 -20.69
N ARG A 89 33.43 1.11 -21.03
CA ARG A 89 32.55 0.74 -22.16
C ARG A 89 31.14 1.32 -21.98
N ALA A 90 30.58 1.23 -20.78
CA ALA A 90 29.27 1.81 -20.47
C ALA A 90 29.24 3.34 -20.65
N ALA A 91 30.29 4.05 -20.21
CA ALA A 91 30.41 5.49 -20.39
C ALA A 91 30.45 5.86 -21.88
N HIS A 92 31.26 5.14 -22.67
CA HIS A 92 31.31 5.31 -24.12
C HIS A 92 29.93 5.18 -24.77
N ASN A 93 29.21 4.09 -24.48
CA ASN A 93 27.90 3.81 -25.07
C ASN A 93 26.82 4.87 -24.76
N LEU A 94 26.88 5.48 -23.58
CA LEU A 94 25.98 6.55 -23.17
C LEU A 94 26.33 7.88 -23.86
N VAL A 95 27.62 8.25 -23.89
CA VAL A 95 28.07 9.48 -24.53
C VAL A 95 27.86 9.45 -26.04
N GLU A 96 28.02 8.28 -26.70
CA GLU A 96 27.67 8.11 -28.11
C GLU A 96 26.20 8.49 -28.44
N ARG A 97 25.30 8.38 -27.45
CA ARG A 97 23.89 8.76 -27.58
C ARG A 97 23.59 10.17 -27.06
N GLY A 98 24.61 10.84 -26.51
CA GLY A 98 24.51 12.14 -25.85
C GLY A 98 23.77 12.08 -24.51
N VAL A 99 23.78 10.93 -23.83
CA VAL A 99 23.08 10.73 -22.56
C VAL A 99 23.99 11.09 -21.38
N ASP A 100 23.53 12.03 -20.56
CA ASP A 100 24.22 12.50 -19.35
C ASP A 100 23.31 12.52 -18.10
N GLY A 101 22.12 11.92 -18.19
CA GLY A 101 21.23 11.67 -17.06
C GLY A 101 20.85 10.19 -16.94
N LEU A 102 20.89 9.65 -15.71
CA LEU A 102 20.58 8.25 -15.44
C LEU A 102 19.52 8.11 -14.35
N VAL A 103 18.40 7.45 -14.69
CA VAL A 103 17.36 7.02 -13.75
C VAL A 103 17.52 5.53 -13.50
N VAL A 104 17.90 5.14 -12.28
CA VAL A 104 18.13 3.74 -11.91
C VAL A 104 17.04 3.25 -10.97
N ILE A 105 16.31 2.23 -11.40
CA ILE A 105 15.28 1.54 -10.60
C ILE A 105 15.84 0.19 -10.16
N GLY A 106 16.07 -0.01 -8.87
CA GLY A 106 16.63 -1.27 -8.38
C GLY A 106 16.85 -1.32 -6.87
N GLY A 107 17.55 -2.36 -6.43
CA GLY A 107 17.93 -2.53 -5.02
C GLY A 107 19.20 -1.77 -4.64
N ASP A 108 19.59 -1.91 -3.37
CA ASP A 108 20.79 -1.31 -2.76
C ASP A 108 22.08 -1.50 -3.58
N GLY A 109 22.31 -2.71 -4.10
CA GLY A 109 23.48 -3.06 -4.90
C GLY A 109 23.54 -2.31 -6.24
N SER A 110 22.40 -2.17 -6.91
CA SER A 110 22.30 -1.46 -8.20
C SER A 110 22.53 0.03 -8.03
N LEU A 111 21.95 0.63 -6.99
CA LEU A 111 22.13 2.05 -6.66
C LEU A 111 23.58 2.38 -6.28
N THR A 112 24.24 1.46 -5.56
CA THR A 112 25.68 1.60 -5.24
C THR A 112 26.54 1.57 -6.51
N GLY A 113 26.28 0.61 -7.40
CA GLY A 113 27.02 0.48 -8.65
C GLY A 113 26.87 1.73 -9.53
N ALA A 114 25.66 2.31 -9.56
CA ALA A 114 25.38 3.53 -10.28
C ALA A 114 26.12 4.76 -9.70
N ASP A 115 26.17 4.94 -8.38
CA ASP A 115 26.94 6.06 -7.80
C ASP A 115 28.45 5.88 -8.00
N LEU A 116 28.98 4.65 -7.87
CA LEU A 116 30.39 4.39 -8.21
C LEU A 116 30.69 4.78 -9.66
N PHE A 117 29.83 4.38 -10.58
CA PHE A 117 29.96 4.72 -12.00
C PHE A 117 29.96 6.22 -12.23
N ARG A 118 29.03 6.95 -11.60
CA ARG A 118 28.96 8.40 -11.63
C ARG A 118 30.22 9.08 -11.09
N ARG A 119 30.76 8.62 -9.96
CA ARG A 119 31.99 9.18 -9.37
C ARG A 119 33.21 8.98 -10.27
N GLU A 120 33.29 7.83 -10.93
CA GLU A 120 34.38 7.53 -11.87
C GLU A 120 34.20 8.21 -13.23
N TRP A 121 33.01 8.71 -13.54
CA TRP A 121 32.62 9.20 -14.87
C TRP A 121 33.64 10.15 -15.53
N PRO A 122 34.10 11.25 -14.90
CA PRO A 122 35.06 12.15 -15.55
C PRO A 122 36.37 11.44 -15.92
N ALA A 123 36.89 10.60 -15.02
CA ALA A 123 38.11 9.84 -15.27
C ALA A 123 37.93 8.77 -16.36
N LEU A 124 36.74 8.17 -16.48
CA LEU A 124 36.45 7.23 -17.56
C LEU A 124 36.40 7.94 -18.92
N LEU A 125 35.88 9.16 -18.98
CA LEU A 125 35.90 9.97 -20.20
C LEU A 125 37.31 10.40 -20.59
N ASP A 126 38.14 10.81 -19.63
CA ASP A 126 39.55 11.13 -19.86
C ASP A 126 40.31 9.93 -20.45
N GLU A 127 40.06 8.73 -19.91
CA GLU A 127 40.62 7.47 -20.41
C GLU A 127 40.18 7.17 -21.86
N LEU A 128 38.90 7.37 -22.18
CA LEU A 128 38.36 7.19 -23.53
C LEU A 128 38.95 8.17 -24.54
N VAL A 129 39.13 9.43 -24.14
CA VAL A 129 39.79 10.46 -24.97
C VAL A 129 41.26 10.11 -25.19
N ALA A 130 41.98 9.69 -24.14
CA ALA A 130 43.37 9.29 -24.23
C ALA A 130 43.57 8.04 -25.12
N ALA A 131 42.60 7.12 -25.13
CA ALA A 131 42.58 5.95 -26.00
C ALA A 131 42.20 6.27 -27.46
N GLY A 132 41.72 7.50 -27.74
CA GLY A 132 41.21 7.89 -29.05
C GLY A 132 39.85 7.27 -29.40
N GLU A 133 39.13 6.76 -28.41
CA GLU A 133 37.80 6.15 -28.56
C GLU A 133 36.67 7.20 -28.45
N LEU A 134 36.94 8.36 -27.85
CA LEU A 134 35.98 9.46 -27.71
C LEU A 134 36.60 10.80 -28.12
N ALA A 135 35.82 11.65 -28.79
CA ALA A 135 36.26 13.01 -29.13
C ALA A 135 36.35 13.90 -27.88
N PRO A 136 37.39 14.74 -27.73
CA PRO A 136 37.53 15.65 -26.59
C PRO A 136 36.32 16.56 -26.38
N GLU A 137 35.68 17.00 -27.46
CA GLU A 137 34.49 17.86 -27.40
C GLU A 137 33.28 17.11 -26.82
N ALA A 138 33.07 15.86 -27.21
CA ALA A 138 31.99 15.02 -26.68
C ALA A 138 32.20 14.70 -25.19
N ALA A 139 33.44 14.48 -24.78
CA ALA A 139 33.79 14.31 -23.37
C ALA A 139 33.54 15.60 -22.56
N ALA A 140 33.84 16.77 -23.12
CA ALA A 140 33.60 18.05 -22.47
C ALA A 140 32.11 18.39 -22.33
N ASP A 141 31.31 18.12 -23.37
CA ASP A 141 29.87 18.37 -23.37
C ASP A 141 29.10 17.47 -22.38
N HIS A 142 29.67 16.31 -22.03
CA HIS A 142 29.08 15.31 -21.12
C HIS A 142 29.97 15.01 -19.90
N HIS A 143 30.76 15.99 -19.43
CA HIS A 143 31.77 15.80 -18.38
C HIS A 143 31.19 15.30 -17.04
N GLU A 144 29.90 15.52 -16.78
CA GLU A 144 29.22 15.10 -15.56
C GLU A 144 28.02 14.20 -15.87
N LEU A 145 27.76 13.22 -15.00
CA LEU A 145 26.60 12.33 -15.09
C LEU A 145 25.62 12.63 -13.96
N GLY A 146 24.41 13.03 -14.32
CA GLY A 146 23.28 13.13 -13.38
C GLY A 146 22.77 11.75 -13.00
N LEU A 147 22.47 11.53 -11.72
CA LEU A 147 21.96 10.25 -11.21
C LEU A 147 20.80 10.47 -10.24
N VAL A 148 19.72 9.73 -10.46
CA VAL A 148 18.62 9.60 -9.51
C VAL A 148 18.25 8.13 -9.30
N GLY A 149 18.04 7.75 -8.05
CA GLY A 149 17.75 6.38 -7.63
C GLY A 149 16.30 6.16 -7.20
N LEU A 150 15.73 5.04 -7.63
CA LEU A 150 14.43 4.54 -7.21
C LEU A 150 14.59 3.12 -6.65
N VAL A 151 13.87 2.81 -5.58
CA VAL A 151 14.00 1.52 -4.89
C VAL A 151 12.95 0.54 -5.38
N GLY A 152 13.37 -0.38 -6.25
CA GLY A 152 12.58 -1.56 -6.64
C GLY A 152 13.03 -2.78 -5.85
N SER A 153 12.26 -3.15 -4.83
CA SER A 153 12.56 -4.28 -3.94
C SER A 153 11.25 -4.78 -3.31
N ILE A 154 11.14 -6.09 -3.12
CA ILE A 154 10.03 -6.67 -2.33
C ILE A 154 10.32 -6.67 -0.84
N ASP A 155 11.59 -6.55 -0.45
CA ASP A 155 12.06 -6.83 0.91
C ASP A 155 11.72 -5.68 1.89
N ASN A 156 11.40 -4.50 1.37
CA ASN A 156 11.23 -3.24 2.12
C ASN A 156 12.37 -2.94 3.09
N ASP A 157 13.60 -3.14 2.61
CA ASP A 157 14.82 -3.14 3.41
C ASP A 157 15.64 -1.84 3.31
N MET A 158 15.21 -0.88 2.50
CA MET A 158 15.97 0.34 2.19
C MET A 158 15.59 1.52 3.09
N VAL A 159 16.57 2.05 3.83
CA VAL A 159 16.44 3.31 4.56
C VAL A 159 16.27 4.45 3.57
N GLY A 160 15.42 5.43 3.90
CA GLY A 160 15.14 6.58 3.04
C GLY A 160 13.68 6.68 2.64
N THR A 161 12.99 5.54 2.54
CA THR A 161 11.59 5.42 2.13
C THR A 161 10.80 4.54 3.10
N ASP A 162 9.51 4.84 3.30
CA ASP A 162 8.61 4.02 4.13
C ASP A 162 8.21 2.71 3.43
N MET A 163 8.11 2.78 2.10
CA MET A 163 7.73 1.66 1.22
C MET A 163 8.62 1.62 -0.02
N THR A 164 9.00 0.41 -0.41
CA THR A 164 9.72 0.11 -1.66
C THR A 164 8.77 -0.44 -2.71
N ILE A 165 9.06 -0.19 -3.99
CA ILE A 165 8.20 -0.61 -5.10
C ILE A 165 8.21 -2.14 -5.18
N GLY A 166 7.07 -2.76 -4.94
CA GLY A 166 6.82 -4.21 -5.02
C GLY A 166 6.61 -4.90 -3.68
N ALA A 167 6.86 -4.23 -2.56
CA ALA A 167 6.67 -4.82 -1.23
C ALA A 167 5.19 -5.12 -0.94
N ASP A 168 4.27 -4.24 -1.36
CA ASP A 168 2.83 -4.47 -1.16
C ASP A 168 2.30 -5.61 -2.04
N THR A 169 2.77 -5.70 -3.28
CA THR A 169 2.43 -6.82 -4.18
C THR A 169 2.96 -8.14 -3.64
N ALA A 170 4.20 -8.18 -3.15
CA ALA A 170 4.75 -9.39 -2.53
C ALA A 170 3.93 -9.83 -1.32
N LEU A 171 3.50 -8.87 -0.50
CA LEU A 171 2.64 -9.14 0.65
C LEU A 171 1.27 -9.70 0.22
N HIS A 172 0.68 -9.21 -0.88
CA HIS A 172 -0.52 -9.82 -1.45
C HIS A 172 -0.30 -11.29 -1.84
N ARG A 173 0.83 -11.61 -2.50
CA ARG A 173 1.15 -13.00 -2.85
C ARG A 173 1.32 -13.90 -1.62
N ILE A 174 1.93 -13.37 -0.55
CA ILE A 174 2.06 -14.08 0.73
C ILE A 174 0.68 -14.36 1.31
N ILE A 175 -0.18 -13.35 1.42
CA ILE A 175 -1.49 -13.51 2.05
C ILE A 175 -2.43 -14.39 1.24
N GLU A 176 -2.42 -14.32 -0.09
CA GLU A 176 -3.18 -15.25 -0.91
C GLU A 176 -2.76 -16.70 -0.68
N ALA A 177 -1.45 -16.98 -0.60
CA ALA A 177 -0.95 -18.31 -0.32
C ALA A 177 -1.32 -18.77 1.10
N VAL A 178 -1.18 -17.89 2.10
CA VAL A 178 -1.53 -18.19 3.50
C VAL A 178 -3.03 -18.46 3.65
N ASP A 179 -3.89 -17.61 3.07
CA ASP A 179 -5.35 -17.78 3.10
C ASP A 179 -5.76 -19.09 2.42
N ALA A 180 -5.14 -19.43 1.28
CA ALA A 180 -5.37 -20.70 0.60
C ALA A 180 -4.96 -21.91 1.48
N ILE A 181 -3.79 -21.83 2.11
CA ILE A 181 -3.29 -22.87 3.03
C ILE A 181 -4.18 -22.99 4.28
N GLN A 182 -4.69 -21.88 4.80
CA GLN A 182 -5.49 -21.85 6.03
C GLN A 182 -6.78 -22.68 5.91
N SER A 183 -7.36 -22.77 4.71
CA SER A 183 -8.54 -23.61 4.43
C SER A 183 -8.27 -25.11 4.66
N THR A 184 -7.16 -25.63 4.13
CA THR A 184 -6.75 -27.03 4.31
C THR A 184 -6.17 -27.29 5.70
N ALA A 185 -5.46 -26.32 6.27
CA ALA A 185 -4.95 -26.39 7.63
C ALA A 185 -6.08 -26.56 8.66
N SER A 186 -7.15 -25.79 8.51
CA SER A 186 -8.32 -25.83 9.41
C SER A 186 -9.12 -27.12 9.26
N SER A 187 -9.13 -27.72 8.07
CA SER A 187 -9.81 -28.97 7.77
C SER A 187 -9.11 -30.17 8.43
N HIS A 188 -7.78 -30.21 8.38
CA HIS A 188 -6.98 -31.32 8.91
C HIS A 188 -6.36 -31.07 10.29
N GLN A 189 -6.67 -29.93 10.92
CA GLN A 189 -6.09 -29.49 12.19
C GLN A 189 -4.55 -29.46 12.20
N ARG A 190 -3.95 -28.96 11.12
CA ARG A 190 -2.51 -28.97 10.90
C ARG A 190 -1.82 -27.69 11.34
N THR A 191 -0.51 -27.80 11.53
CA THR A 191 0.38 -26.64 11.64
C THR A 191 1.13 -26.45 10.35
N PHE A 192 1.19 -25.21 9.86
CA PHE A 192 1.95 -24.83 8.69
C PHE A 192 3.07 -23.88 9.08
N VAL A 193 4.28 -24.21 8.65
CA VAL A 193 5.46 -23.34 8.68
C VAL A 193 5.64 -22.79 7.27
N ILE A 194 5.51 -21.47 7.13
CA ILE A 194 5.53 -20.79 5.84
C ILE A 194 6.78 -19.93 5.78
N GLU A 195 7.68 -20.26 4.87
CA GLU A 195 8.90 -19.50 4.62
C GLU A 195 8.64 -18.40 3.59
N VAL A 196 8.98 -17.17 3.97
CA VAL A 196 8.78 -15.96 3.15
C VAL A 196 10.11 -15.29 2.83
N MET A 197 10.16 -14.62 1.69
CA MET A 197 11.33 -13.85 1.27
C MET A 197 11.52 -12.59 2.14
N GLY A 198 12.66 -11.94 2.00
CA GLY A 198 12.98 -10.71 2.74
C GLY A 198 14.48 -10.46 2.87
N ARG A 199 15.32 -11.36 2.36
CA ARG A 199 16.79 -11.37 2.45
C ARG A 199 17.29 -11.28 3.88
N ARG A 200 17.54 -10.06 4.38
CA ARG A 200 17.98 -9.75 5.75
C ARG A 200 16.99 -8.83 6.47
N CYS A 201 15.75 -8.79 5.97
CA CYS A 201 14.67 -7.99 6.51
C CYS A 201 13.46 -8.87 6.80
N GLY A 202 12.89 -8.71 7.99
CA GLY A 202 11.70 -9.41 8.44
C GLY A 202 10.39 -8.73 8.07
N TYR A 203 10.39 -7.64 7.27
CA TYR A 203 9.19 -6.85 6.98
C TYR A 203 8.05 -7.70 6.42
N LEU A 204 8.32 -8.48 5.37
CA LEU A 204 7.31 -9.35 4.76
C LEU A 204 6.78 -10.42 5.74
N ALA A 205 7.65 -11.00 6.56
CA ALA A 205 7.25 -11.98 7.58
C ALA A 205 6.41 -11.35 8.70
N LEU A 206 6.81 -10.19 9.19
CA LEU A 206 6.12 -9.47 10.26
C LEU A 206 4.74 -8.98 9.79
N MET A 207 4.71 -8.25 8.67
CA MET A 207 3.47 -7.71 8.11
C MET A 207 2.55 -8.82 7.61
N GLY A 208 3.11 -9.85 6.98
CA GLY A 208 2.38 -11.08 6.61
C GLY A 208 1.77 -11.77 7.82
N SER A 209 2.48 -11.81 8.95
CA SER A 209 1.97 -12.42 10.19
C SER A 209 0.83 -11.62 10.78
N LEU A 210 0.93 -10.29 10.79
CA LEU A 210 -0.12 -9.42 11.28
C LEU A 210 -1.38 -9.53 10.41
N ALA A 211 -1.23 -9.46 9.09
CA ALA A 211 -2.33 -9.58 8.13
C ALA A 211 -3.00 -10.96 8.14
N ALA A 212 -2.23 -12.06 8.21
CA ALA A 212 -2.76 -13.41 8.28
C ALA A 212 -3.38 -13.75 9.65
N GLY A 213 -3.01 -13.01 10.71
CA GLY A 213 -3.29 -13.41 12.08
C GLY A 213 -2.52 -14.67 12.48
N ALA A 214 -1.26 -14.77 12.04
CA ALA A 214 -0.37 -15.88 12.33
C ALA A 214 -0.14 -16.05 13.85
N ASN A 215 0.33 -17.24 14.23
CA ASN A 215 0.45 -17.65 15.62
C ASN A 215 1.88 -17.57 16.14
N PHE A 216 2.86 -17.44 15.26
CA PHE A 216 4.24 -17.16 15.62
C PHE A 216 4.96 -16.58 14.40
N VAL A 217 5.97 -15.73 14.64
CA VAL A 217 6.81 -15.18 13.58
C VAL A 217 8.28 -15.24 14.00
N LEU A 218 9.16 -15.50 13.05
CA LEU A 218 10.61 -15.48 13.22
C LEU A 218 11.20 -14.47 12.22
N ILE A 219 11.88 -13.44 12.73
CA ILE A 219 12.47 -12.34 11.95
C ILE A 219 13.93 -12.07 12.34
N PRO A 220 14.79 -11.62 11.41
CA PRO A 220 16.19 -11.32 11.69
C PRO A 220 16.40 -10.10 12.60
N GLU A 221 15.50 -9.13 12.60
CA GLU A 221 15.63 -7.93 13.45
C GLU A 221 15.39 -8.20 14.94
N ASN A 222 14.70 -9.30 15.26
CA ASN A 222 14.52 -9.77 16.63
C ASN A 222 14.84 -11.27 16.71
N PRO A 223 16.13 -11.63 16.68
CA PRO A 223 16.56 -13.01 16.80
C PRO A 223 15.94 -13.65 18.05
N PRO A 224 15.31 -14.83 17.91
CA PRO A 224 14.62 -15.47 19.02
C PRO A 224 15.61 -15.79 20.16
N ALA A 225 15.17 -15.63 21.40
CA ALA A 225 15.98 -15.96 22.57
C ALA A 225 16.14 -17.48 22.75
N ASP A 226 17.14 -17.90 23.51
CA ASP A 226 17.31 -19.30 23.90
C ASP A 226 16.02 -19.86 24.52
N GLY A 227 15.60 -21.05 24.11
CA GLY A 227 14.31 -21.64 24.52
C GLY A 227 13.11 -21.11 23.71
N TRP A 228 13.33 -20.51 22.54
CA TRP A 228 12.26 -20.10 21.64
C TRP A 228 11.41 -21.28 21.16
N GLU A 229 12.00 -22.47 21.08
CA GLU A 229 11.30 -23.70 20.72
C GLU A 229 10.19 -24.00 21.73
N ASP A 230 10.50 -23.91 23.03
CA ASP A 230 9.54 -24.10 24.11
C ASP A 230 8.48 -23.01 24.09
N THR A 231 8.91 -21.75 23.94
CA THR A 231 8.00 -20.60 23.87
C THR A 231 7.00 -20.75 22.71
N MET A 232 7.47 -21.15 21.54
CA MET A 232 6.63 -21.42 20.38
C MET A 232 5.69 -22.60 20.66
N CYS A 233 6.20 -23.70 21.21
CA CYS A 233 5.40 -24.88 21.53
C CYS A 233 4.27 -24.58 22.53
N ASP A 234 4.54 -23.76 23.54
CA ASP A 234 3.55 -23.33 24.54
C ASP A 234 2.45 -22.47 23.91
N VAL A 235 2.82 -21.51 23.07
CA VAL A 235 1.87 -20.67 22.33
C VAL A 235 1.00 -21.52 21.40
N LEU A 236 1.60 -22.47 20.69
CA LEU A 236 0.88 -23.29 19.73
C LEU A 236 -0.06 -24.30 20.40
N SER A 237 0.46 -25.05 21.38
CA SER A 237 -0.29 -26.05 22.13
C SER A 237 -1.42 -25.42 22.96
N GLY A 238 -1.16 -24.27 23.60
CA GLY A 238 -2.19 -23.58 24.38
C GLY A 238 -3.36 -23.14 23.51
N GLY A 239 -3.10 -22.63 22.29
CA GLY A 239 -4.19 -22.21 21.40
C GLY A 239 -5.04 -23.40 20.96
N ARG A 240 -4.43 -24.57 20.73
CA ARG A 240 -5.18 -25.80 20.45
C ARG A 240 -6.08 -26.23 21.61
N LYS A 241 -5.58 -26.15 22.85
CA LYS A 241 -6.36 -26.47 24.06
C LYS A 241 -7.62 -25.61 24.21
N ILE A 242 -7.63 -24.39 23.67
CA ILE A 242 -8.80 -23.48 23.67
C ILE A 242 -9.58 -23.49 22.35
N GLY A 243 -9.36 -24.48 21.49
CA GLY A 243 -10.16 -24.72 20.29
C GLY A 243 -9.60 -24.16 18.98
N ARG A 244 -8.36 -23.65 18.94
CA ARG A 244 -7.71 -23.28 17.66
C ARG A 244 -7.49 -24.54 16.83
N ARG A 245 -8.08 -24.56 15.62
CA ARG A 245 -8.02 -25.72 14.73
C ARG A 245 -6.70 -25.80 13.95
N ALA A 246 -6.22 -24.66 13.44
CA ALA A 246 -5.00 -24.58 12.64
C ALA A 246 -4.03 -23.60 13.25
N SER A 247 -2.73 -23.88 13.08
CA SER A 247 -1.66 -22.98 13.47
C SER A 247 -0.82 -22.59 12.26
N VAL A 248 -0.43 -21.33 12.19
CA VAL A 248 0.44 -20.81 11.14
C VAL A 248 1.65 -20.13 11.77
N VAL A 249 2.85 -20.51 11.34
CA VAL A 249 4.14 -19.92 11.73
C VAL A 249 4.77 -19.34 10.47
N LEU A 250 5.09 -18.04 10.48
CA LEU A 250 5.83 -17.41 9.38
C LEU A 250 7.31 -17.29 9.75
N VAL A 251 8.17 -17.66 8.80
CA VAL A 251 9.63 -17.66 8.98
C VAL A 251 10.25 -16.83 7.86
N ALA A 252 10.94 -15.74 8.21
CA ALA A 252 11.72 -14.97 7.24
C ALA A 252 12.94 -15.78 6.77
N GLU A 253 13.26 -15.77 5.47
CA GLU A 253 14.39 -16.54 4.92
C GLU A 253 15.76 -16.20 5.55
N GLY A 254 15.91 -14.99 6.09
CA GLY A 254 17.15 -14.50 6.68
C GLY A 254 17.24 -14.65 8.19
N VAL A 255 16.33 -15.36 8.85
CA VAL A 255 16.33 -15.43 10.31
C VAL A 255 17.51 -16.24 10.85
N VAL A 256 18.09 -15.73 11.94
CA VAL A 256 19.16 -16.36 12.71
C VAL A 256 18.79 -16.36 14.19
N ASP A 257 19.35 -17.28 14.96
CA ASP A 257 19.32 -17.23 16.42
C ASP A 257 20.28 -16.15 16.98
N ARG A 258 20.29 -15.96 18.30
CA ARG A 258 21.21 -15.01 18.97
C ARG A 258 22.69 -15.38 18.89
N HIS A 259 23.02 -16.57 18.41
CA HIS A 259 24.39 -17.03 18.18
C HIS A 259 24.81 -16.91 16.71
N GLY A 260 23.92 -16.41 15.84
CA GLY A 260 24.17 -16.27 14.40
C GLY A 260 23.95 -17.55 13.60
N ASN A 261 23.37 -18.60 14.19
CA ASN A 261 23.02 -19.81 13.45
C ASN A 261 21.70 -19.59 12.70
N PRO A 262 21.63 -19.94 11.40
CA PRO A 262 20.37 -19.88 10.65
C PRO A 262 19.28 -20.75 11.27
N ILE A 263 18.05 -20.25 11.30
CA ILE A 263 16.87 -21.05 11.67
C ILE A 263 16.04 -21.30 10.41
N THR A 264 16.02 -22.55 9.94
CA THR A 264 15.27 -22.89 8.72
C THR A 264 13.82 -23.25 9.05
N ALA A 265 12.92 -23.15 8.05
CA ALA A 265 11.55 -23.64 8.20
C ALA A 265 11.49 -25.16 8.52
N HIS A 266 12.52 -25.93 8.13
CA HIS A 266 12.61 -27.34 8.47
C HIS A 266 12.97 -27.56 9.95
N ASP A 267 13.84 -26.74 10.52
CA ASP A 267 14.18 -26.81 11.95
C ASP A 267 12.94 -26.53 12.81
N VAL A 268 12.17 -25.51 12.45
CA VAL A 268 10.88 -25.19 13.08
C VAL A 268 9.91 -26.37 12.99
N ARG A 269 9.82 -27.03 11.83
CA ARG A 269 8.99 -28.22 11.66
C ARG A 269 9.44 -29.36 12.59
N THR A 270 10.73 -29.66 12.64
CA THR A 270 11.30 -30.71 13.49
C THR A 270 10.95 -30.48 14.95
N VAL A 271 11.14 -29.25 15.44
CA VAL A 271 10.76 -28.84 16.80
C VAL A 271 9.29 -29.14 17.10
N LEU A 272 8.38 -28.80 16.18
CA LEU A 272 6.95 -29.01 16.36
C LEU A 272 6.54 -30.49 16.30
N GLU A 273 7.15 -31.28 15.42
CA GLU A 273 6.91 -32.71 15.34
C GLU A 273 7.43 -33.45 16.58
N GLU A 274 8.64 -33.13 17.05
CA GLU A 274 9.26 -33.81 18.20
C GLU A 274 8.64 -33.42 19.54
N ARG A 275 8.36 -32.13 19.77
CA ARG A 275 7.88 -31.65 21.08
C ARG A 275 6.36 -31.73 21.24
N LEU A 276 5.60 -31.54 20.16
CA LEU A 276 4.12 -31.51 20.21
C LEU A 276 3.45 -32.72 19.54
N GLY A 277 4.17 -33.49 18.71
CA GLY A 277 3.58 -34.59 17.95
C GLY A 277 2.56 -34.13 16.89
N GLU A 278 2.67 -32.88 16.41
CA GLU A 278 1.72 -32.30 15.46
C GLU A 278 2.06 -32.63 14.00
N ASP A 279 1.05 -32.91 13.17
CA ASP A 279 1.21 -33.01 11.71
C ASP A 279 1.54 -31.61 11.14
N THR A 280 2.84 -31.39 10.92
CA THR A 280 3.42 -30.11 10.54
C THR A 280 3.90 -30.14 9.09
N ARG A 281 3.55 -29.10 8.33
CA ARG A 281 3.93 -28.97 6.91
C ARG A 281 4.73 -27.70 6.68
N VAL A 282 5.77 -27.81 5.87
CA VAL A 282 6.56 -26.66 5.42
C VAL A 282 6.10 -26.24 4.04
N THR A 283 5.93 -24.94 3.83
CA THR A 283 5.71 -24.36 2.50
C THR A 283 6.69 -23.22 2.30
N THR A 284 7.62 -23.39 1.36
CA THR A 284 8.46 -22.29 0.88
C THR A 284 7.77 -21.65 -0.30
N LEU A 285 7.33 -20.39 -0.13
CA LEU A 285 6.62 -19.68 -1.21
C LEU A 285 7.56 -19.39 -2.38
N GLY A 286 8.81 -19.06 -2.10
CA GLY A 286 9.82 -18.75 -3.12
C GLY A 286 9.40 -17.59 -4.03
N HIS A 287 9.69 -17.71 -5.32
CA HIS A 287 9.59 -16.61 -6.29
C HIS A 287 8.16 -16.20 -6.66
N VAL A 288 7.12 -16.92 -6.21
CA VAL A 288 5.74 -16.44 -6.38
C VAL A 288 5.54 -15.06 -5.74
N GLN A 289 6.37 -14.72 -4.74
CA GLN A 289 6.39 -13.42 -4.06
C GLN A 289 6.95 -12.27 -4.91
N ARG A 290 7.67 -12.56 -6.00
CA ARG A 290 8.18 -11.54 -6.95
C ARG A 290 7.26 -11.35 -8.15
N GLY A 291 6.48 -12.38 -8.47
CA GLY A 291 5.60 -12.41 -9.63
C GLY A 291 4.21 -11.82 -9.38
N GLY A 292 3.37 -11.90 -10.41
CA GLY A 292 2.01 -11.36 -10.40
C GLY A 292 1.93 -9.92 -10.89
N SER A 293 0.71 -9.49 -11.22
CA SER A 293 0.44 -8.10 -11.57
C SER A 293 0.60 -7.21 -10.33
N PRO A 294 1.16 -5.98 -10.47
CA PRO A 294 1.30 -5.06 -9.37
C PRO A 294 -0.06 -4.63 -8.82
N THR A 295 -0.13 -4.44 -7.50
CA THR A 295 -1.30 -3.94 -6.77
C THR A 295 -1.57 -2.48 -7.10
N ALA A 296 -2.73 -1.98 -6.66
CA ALA A 296 -3.07 -0.56 -6.83
C ALA A 296 -1.99 0.34 -6.23
N PHE A 297 -1.53 -0.02 -5.02
CA PHE A 297 -0.48 0.70 -4.31
C PHE A 297 0.85 0.74 -5.08
N ASP A 298 1.36 -0.40 -5.56
CA ASP A 298 2.66 -0.42 -6.27
C ASP A 298 2.60 0.25 -7.65
N ARG A 299 1.44 0.25 -8.32
CA ARG A 299 1.24 1.03 -9.56
C ARG A 299 1.24 2.52 -9.29
N TYR A 300 0.53 2.96 -8.25
CA TYR A 300 0.53 4.35 -7.79
C TYR A 300 1.93 4.78 -7.38
N LEU A 301 2.59 4.01 -6.52
CA LEU A 301 3.90 4.31 -5.96
C LEU A 301 4.94 4.41 -7.07
N GLY A 302 5.02 3.40 -7.94
CA GLY A 302 5.92 3.43 -9.09
C GLY A 302 5.67 4.65 -9.98
N THR A 303 4.41 4.99 -10.25
CA THR A 303 4.05 6.15 -11.09
C THR A 303 4.49 7.47 -10.48
N VAL A 304 4.19 7.70 -9.20
CA VAL A 304 4.55 8.93 -8.50
C VAL A 304 6.06 9.08 -8.37
N LEU A 305 6.75 8.03 -7.95
CA LEU A 305 8.20 8.08 -7.75
C LEU A 305 8.95 8.19 -9.08
N GLY A 306 8.51 7.46 -10.12
CA GLY A 306 9.08 7.55 -11.47
C GLY A 306 8.97 8.95 -12.06
N HIS A 307 7.80 9.58 -11.94
CA HIS A 307 7.60 10.96 -12.34
C HIS A 307 8.52 11.91 -11.55
N ALA A 308 8.49 11.85 -10.22
CA ALA A 308 9.27 12.74 -9.37
C ALA A 308 10.79 12.61 -9.57
N ALA A 309 11.29 11.39 -9.75
CA ALA A 309 12.71 11.15 -10.02
C ALA A 309 13.16 11.79 -11.33
N THR A 310 12.39 11.62 -12.40
CA THR A 310 12.71 12.24 -13.68
C THR A 310 12.59 13.76 -13.65
N THR A 311 11.52 14.30 -13.04
CA THR A 311 11.37 15.75 -12.87
C THR A 311 12.52 16.34 -12.06
N HIS A 312 12.94 15.67 -10.98
CA HIS A 312 14.08 16.09 -10.18
C HIS A 312 15.37 16.08 -11.00
N LEU A 313 15.69 14.96 -11.66
CA LEU A 313 16.90 14.82 -12.48
C LEU A 313 16.96 15.89 -13.58
N LEU A 314 15.83 16.21 -14.21
CA LEU A 314 15.74 17.22 -15.27
C LEU A 314 15.88 18.65 -14.74
N ALA A 315 15.46 18.91 -13.49
CA ALA A 315 15.55 20.22 -12.86
C ALA A 315 16.92 20.49 -12.21
N THR A 316 17.74 19.47 -11.98
CA THR A 316 19.07 19.60 -11.37
C THR A 316 20.21 19.53 -12.39
N ASP A 317 21.33 20.18 -12.06
CA ASP A 317 22.57 20.05 -12.83
C ASP A 317 23.12 18.61 -12.74
N PRO A 318 23.76 18.08 -13.80
CA PRO A 318 24.35 16.73 -13.80
C PRO A 318 25.33 16.47 -12.64
N GLY A 319 26.10 17.46 -12.20
CA GLY A 319 27.01 17.32 -11.05
C GLY A 319 26.35 17.35 -9.66
N ALA A 320 25.02 17.52 -9.58
CA ALA A 320 24.31 17.57 -8.30
C ALA A 320 24.43 16.26 -7.50
N GLU A 321 24.27 16.35 -6.18
CA GLU A 321 24.33 15.19 -5.30
C GLU A 321 23.21 14.19 -5.65
N PRO A 322 23.54 12.92 -5.95
CA PRO A 322 22.53 11.93 -6.31
C PRO A 322 21.49 11.74 -5.21
N GLN A 323 20.23 11.82 -5.60
CA GLN A 323 19.11 11.63 -4.69
C GLN A 323 18.48 10.26 -4.89
N LEU A 324 18.08 9.64 -3.78
CA LEU A 324 17.10 8.56 -3.73
C LEU A 324 15.72 9.19 -3.57
N VAL A 325 14.79 8.82 -4.46
CA VAL A 325 13.40 9.26 -4.42
C VAL A 325 12.54 8.18 -3.79
N GLY A 326 11.87 8.52 -2.71
CA GLY A 326 11.04 7.62 -1.93
C GLY A 326 9.75 8.28 -1.45
N ILE A 327 9.03 7.60 -0.58
CA ILE A 327 7.79 8.10 0.02
C ILE A 327 7.93 8.13 1.54
N ARG A 328 7.45 9.20 2.17
CA ARG A 328 7.25 9.27 3.63
C ARG A 328 5.92 9.93 3.95
N GLY A 329 5.08 9.26 4.75
CA GLY A 329 3.76 9.77 5.09
C GLY A 329 2.92 10.16 3.87
N HIS A 330 2.90 9.30 2.84
CA HIS A 330 2.23 9.52 1.54
C HIS A 330 2.75 10.68 0.68
N ARG A 331 3.85 11.32 1.07
CA ARG A 331 4.49 12.40 0.30
C ARG A 331 5.81 11.94 -0.30
N VAL A 332 6.09 12.41 -1.50
CA VAL A 332 7.39 12.20 -2.14
C VAL A 332 8.47 12.91 -1.34
N VAL A 333 9.56 12.21 -1.06
CA VAL A 333 10.75 12.76 -0.45
C VAL A 333 11.97 12.41 -1.28
N THR A 334 12.97 13.29 -1.25
CA THR A 334 14.30 13.03 -1.78
C THR A 334 15.28 12.97 -0.62
N SER A 335 16.26 12.08 -0.69
CA SER A 335 17.32 11.97 0.31
C SER A 335 18.65 11.63 -0.36
N PRO A 336 19.80 12.03 0.18
CA PRO A 336 21.10 11.68 -0.39
C PRO A 336 21.22 10.16 -0.55
N LEU A 337 21.50 9.71 -1.78
CA LEU A 337 21.44 8.30 -2.15
C LEU A 337 22.41 7.47 -1.32
N MET A 338 23.65 7.93 -1.17
CA MET A 338 24.68 7.15 -0.48
C MET A 338 24.50 7.11 1.02
N GLU A 339 23.97 8.17 1.65
CA GLU A 339 23.59 8.13 3.07
C GLU A 339 22.55 7.03 3.32
N CYS A 340 21.56 6.92 2.44
CA CYS A 340 20.52 5.89 2.51
C CYS A 340 21.09 4.47 2.33
N VAL A 341 21.99 4.28 1.37
CA VAL A 341 22.68 3.00 1.12
C VAL A 341 23.55 2.58 2.32
N GLU A 342 24.34 3.50 2.85
CA GLU A 342 25.23 3.25 3.99
C GLU A 342 24.43 2.93 5.26
N ALA A 343 23.37 3.70 5.54
CA ALA A 343 22.46 3.43 6.64
C ALA A 343 21.83 2.03 6.50
N THR A 344 21.39 1.65 5.30
CA THR A 344 20.82 0.32 5.03
C THR A 344 21.80 -0.81 5.31
N ARG A 345 23.06 -0.65 4.89
CA ARG A 345 24.12 -1.66 5.13
C ARG A 345 24.44 -1.83 6.61
N SER A 346 24.45 -0.73 7.37
CA SER A 346 24.76 -0.75 8.80
C SER A 346 23.80 -1.64 9.61
N ILE A 347 22.58 -1.88 9.14
CA ILE A 347 21.59 -2.71 9.83
C ILE A 347 22.07 -4.17 9.96
N ALA A 348 22.79 -4.69 8.95
CA ALA A 348 23.34 -6.03 9.03
C ALA A 348 24.39 -6.16 10.15
N ASP A 349 25.21 -5.13 10.32
CA ASP A 349 26.22 -5.09 11.38
C ASP A 349 25.56 -5.02 12.76
N VAL A 350 24.51 -4.20 12.91
CA VAL A 350 23.72 -4.07 14.15
C VAL A 350 23.05 -5.38 14.55
N ILE A 351 22.47 -6.10 13.58
CA ILE A 351 21.88 -7.43 13.81
C ILE A 351 22.99 -8.41 14.24
N SER A 352 24.15 -8.41 13.58
CA SER A 352 25.26 -9.29 13.93
C SER A 352 25.85 -9.02 15.32
N SER A 353 25.75 -7.78 15.81
CA SER A 353 26.17 -7.41 17.17
C SER A 353 25.09 -7.67 18.23
N ASN A 354 23.94 -8.26 17.88
CA ASN A 354 22.80 -8.49 18.76
C ASN A 354 22.23 -7.22 19.43
N ASP A 355 22.34 -6.05 18.79
CA ASP A 355 21.71 -4.81 19.26
C ASP A 355 20.28 -4.72 18.71
N ILE A 356 19.38 -5.47 19.35
CA ILE A 356 17.98 -5.66 18.92
C ILE A 356 17.23 -4.33 18.89
N ASP A 357 17.37 -3.50 19.94
CA ASP A 357 16.64 -2.24 20.05
C ASP A 357 17.03 -1.30 18.91
N ARG A 358 18.32 -1.23 18.57
CA ARG A 358 18.79 -0.44 17.44
C ARG A 358 18.36 -1.03 16.11
N ALA A 359 18.40 -2.35 15.93
CA ALA A 359 17.96 -3.02 14.69
C ALA A 359 16.49 -2.73 14.40
N MET A 360 15.63 -2.87 15.40
CA MET A 360 14.20 -2.57 15.30
C MET A 360 13.96 -1.08 15.00
N ALA A 361 14.67 -0.17 15.70
CA ALA A 361 14.54 1.26 15.49
C ALA A 361 14.97 1.73 14.09
N LEU A 362 16.00 1.11 13.50
CA LEU A 362 16.47 1.44 12.14
C LEU A 362 15.47 1.03 11.04
N ARG A 363 14.57 0.07 11.30
CA ARG A 363 13.44 -0.26 10.41
C ARG A 363 12.26 0.71 10.54
N GLY A 364 12.27 1.58 11.55
CA GLY A 364 11.24 2.59 11.79
C GLY A 364 10.22 2.21 12.86
N SER A 365 9.55 3.22 13.41
CA SER A 365 8.59 3.07 14.52
C SER A 365 7.37 2.21 14.14
N SER A 366 6.94 2.24 12.88
CA SER A 366 5.85 1.42 12.36
C SER A 366 6.17 -0.07 12.41
N PHE A 367 7.43 -0.44 12.15
CA PHE A 367 7.93 -1.81 12.24
C PHE A 367 7.91 -2.30 13.70
N THR A 368 8.53 -1.53 14.60
CA THR A 368 8.59 -1.85 16.03
C THR A 368 7.20 -2.00 16.66
N SER A 369 6.32 -1.02 16.45
CA SER A 369 4.95 -1.06 16.98
C SER A 369 4.14 -2.24 16.42
N SER A 370 4.35 -2.62 15.15
CA SER A 370 3.68 -3.79 14.57
C SER A 370 4.17 -5.11 15.18
N PHE A 371 5.46 -5.21 15.50
CA PHE A 371 6.02 -6.37 16.21
C PHE A 371 5.48 -6.49 17.64
N GLU A 372 5.42 -5.38 18.38
CA GLU A 372 4.84 -5.33 19.73
C GLU A 372 3.35 -5.68 19.73
N LEU A 373 2.60 -5.16 18.75
CA LEU A 373 1.21 -5.52 18.55
C LEU A 373 1.06 -7.02 18.30
N LEU A 374 1.86 -7.61 17.40
CA LEU A 374 1.81 -9.04 17.14
C LEU A 374 2.09 -9.86 18.41
N ARG A 375 3.07 -9.47 19.23
CA ARG A 375 3.35 -10.11 20.53
C ARG A 375 2.19 -10.01 21.51
N THR A 376 1.34 -9.01 21.38
CA THR A 376 0.11 -8.86 22.17
C THR A 376 -1.03 -9.76 21.62
N LEU A 377 -1.10 -9.94 20.30
CA LEU A 377 -2.19 -10.68 19.64
C LEU A 377 -1.98 -12.20 19.58
N VAL A 378 -0.74 -12.67 19.73
CA VAL A 378 -0.33 -14.08 19.59
C VAL A 378 -0.63 -14.97 20.81
N PRO A 379 -0.44 -14.54 22.07
CA PRO A 379 -0.63 -15.38 23.24
C PRO A 379 -2.01 -16.04 23.34
N VAL A 380 -2.09 -17.13 24.09
CA VAL A 380 -3.30 -17.97 24.21
C VAL A 380 -4.31 -17.40 25.19
N ARG A 381 -3.82 -16.63 26.17
CA ARG A 381 -4.62 -15.95 27.19
C ARG A 381 -3.98 -14.58 27.48
N PRO A 382 -4.78 -13.61 27.98
CA PRO A 382 -4.23 -12.43 28.65
C PRO A 382 -3.21 -12.84 29.71
N ARG A 383 -2.21 -11.98 29.98
CA ARG A 383 -1.44 -12.06 31.23
C ARG A 383 -2.44 -11.98 32.40
N GLU A 384 -2.10 -12.59 33.54
CA GLU A 384 -2.96 -12.74 34.73
C GLU A 384 -3.77 -11.47 35.05
N GLU A 385 -4.99 -11.66 35.60
CA GLU A 385 -5.91 -10.56 35.93
C GLU A 385 -5.15 -9.42 36.64
N PRO A 386 -5.24 -8.16 36.15
CA PRO A 386 -4.55 -7.05 36.79
C PRO A 386 -4.90 -6.97 38.27
N ASP A 387 -3.88 -6.73 39.11
CA ASP A 387 -4.06 -6.53 40.55
C ASP A 387 -5.09 -5.42 40.84
N GLY A 388 -6.25 -5.81 41.37
CA GLY A 388 -7.15 -4.96 42.15
C GLY A 388 -8.11 -4.00 41.41
N THR A 389 -7.98 -3.77 40.10
CA THR A 389 -8.88 -2.86 39.35
C THR A 389 -10.01 -3.63 38.65
N PRO A 390 -11.30 -3.25 38.84
CA PRO A 390 -12.40 -3.94 38.18
C PRO A 390 -12.33 -3.82 36.65
N PRO A 391 -12.62 -4.89 35.90
CA PRO A 391 -12.49 -4.89 34.46
C PRO A 391 -13.53 -3.97 33.82
N ARG A 392 -13.06 -2.98 33.06
CA ARG A 392 -13.90 -2.15 32.17
C ARG A 392 -14.64 -3.02 31.14
N ARG A 393 -15.81 -2.57 30.71
CA ARG A 393 -16.62 -3.20 29.64
C ARG A 393 -16.83 -2.20 28.51
N LEU A 394 -16.42 -2.54 27.30
CA LEU A 394 -16.55 -1.63 26.16
C LEU A 394 -17.49 -2.22 25.11
N GLY A 395 -18.33 -1.38 24.52
CA GLY A 395 -19.17 -1.75 23.38
C GLY A 395 -18.40 -1.59 22.07
N VAL A 396 -18.54 -2.53 21.13
CA VAL A 396 -18.00 -2.39 19.76
C VAL A 396 -19.10 -2.63 18.74
N LEU A 397 -19.16 -1.79 17.70
CA LEU A 397 -20.19 -1.86 16.67
C LEU A 397 -19.68 -1.47 15.29
N HIS A 398 -20.32 -2.00 14.25
CA HIS A 398 -20.14 -1.53 12.88
C HIS A 398 -21.27 -0.59 12.47
N ALA A 399 -20.96 0.45 11.70
CA ALA A 399 -22.00 1.35 11.19
C ALA A 399 -21.72 1.83 9.76
N GLY A 400 -22.76 1.78 8.92
CA GLY A 400 -22.70 2.14 7.50
C GLY A 400 -22.66 0.93 6.57
N ALA A 401 -22.10 1.13 5.38
CA ALA A 401 -21.89 0.05 4.41
C ALA A 401 -20.72 -0.85 4.87
N PRO A 402 -20.73 -2.16 4.53
CA PRO A 402 -19.62 -3.04 4.85
C PRO A 402 -18.35 -2.57 4.12
N ALA A 403 -17.23 -2.60 4.84
CA ALA A 403 -15.91 -2.31 4.29
C ALA A 403 -14.96 -3.48 4.64
N PRO A 404 -14.19 -4.00 3.66
CA PRO A 404 -13.19 -5.03 3.94
C PRO A 404 -12.20 -4.55 5.01
N GLY A 405 -12.02 -5.34 6.07
CA GLY A 405 -11.14 -5.01 7.20
C GLY A 405 -11.86 -4.60 8.48
N MET A 406 -13.18 -4.37 8.45
CA MET A 406 -13.99 -4.16 9.66
C MET A 406 -13.81 -5.28 10.70
N ASN A 407 -13.84 -6.54 10.26
CA ASN A 407 -13.62 -7.70 11.12
C ASN A 407 -12.19 -7.75 11.70
N ALA A 408 -11.18 -7.33 10.93
CA ALA A 408 -9.79 -7.26 11.38
C ALA A 408 -9.63 -6.23 12.51
N ALA A 409 -10.29 -5.07 12.39
CA ALA A 409 -10.31 -4.05 13.44
C ALA A 409 -10.93 -4.60 14.74
N VAL A 410 -12.13 -5.21 14.65
CA VAL A 410 -12.81 -5.78 15.84
C VAL A 410 -11.98 -6.88 16.49
N ARG A 411 -11.34 -7.74 15.71
CA ARG A 411 -10.42 -8.76 16.23
C ARG A 411 -9.34 -8.16 17.13
N VAL A 412 -8.73 -7.06 16.69
CA VAL A 412 -7.67 -6.40 17.45
C VAL A 412 -8.22 -5.67 18.67
N ILE A 413 -9.34 -4.95 18.54
CA ILE A 413 -10.02 -4.31 19.69
C ILE A 413 -10.27 -5.35 20.79
N VAL A 414 -10.85 -6.50 20.44
CA VAL A 414 -11.15 -7.58 21.39
C VAL A 414 -9.88 -8.11 22.04
N ARG A 415 -8.86 -8.47 21.25
CA ARG A 415 -7.64 -9.09 21.81
C ARG A 415 -6.83 -8.12 22.65
N VAL A 416 -6.67 -6.86 22.25
CA VAL A 416 -5.89 -5.87 23.00
C VAL A 416 -6.61 -5.50 24.31
N ALA A 417 -7.93 -5.28 24.26
CA ALA A 417 -8.69 -5.00 25.48
C ALA A 417 -8.64 -6.17 26.47
N MET A 418 -8.82 -7.41 25.99
CA MET A 418 -8.70 -8.60 26.83
C MET A 418 -7.29 -8.79 27.38
N ALA A 419 -6.24 -8.50 26.60
CA ALA A 419 -4.86 -8.58 27.06
C ALA A 419 -4.55 -7.62 28.22
N ARG A 420 -5.32 -6.53 28.34
CA ARG A 420 -5.30 -5.58 29.47
C ARG A 420 -6.34 -5.90 30.57
N GLY A 421 -7.05 -7.03 30.48
CA GLY A 421 -8.01 -7.48 31.48
C GLY A 421 -9.44 -6.96 31.31
N HIS A 422 -9.77 -6.30 30.20
CA HIS A 422 -11.11 -5.75 29.95
C HIS A 422 -12.00 -6.70 29.14
N ARG A 423 -13.31 -6.41 29.11
CA ARG A 423 -14.32 -7.21 28.38
C ARG A 423 -14.95 -6.39 27.26
N ILE A 424 -15.30 -7.07 26.16
CA ILE A 424 -15.92 -6.43 25.00
C ILE A 424 -17.31 -7.03 24.74
N VAL A 425 -18.27 -6.14 24.53
CA VAL A 425 -19.64 -6.46 24.09
C VAL A 425 -19.79 -6.01 22.64
N GLY A 426 -20.10 -6.95 21.74
CA GLY A 426 -20.47 -6.64 20.36
C GLY A 426 -21.94 -6.19 20.29
N LEU A 427 -22.20 -5.08 19.61
CA LEU A 427 -23.53 -4.56 19.36
C LEU A 427 -23.94 -4.94 17.93
N VAL A 428 -24.97 -5.78 17.80
CA VAL A 428 -25.33 -6.42 16.53
C VAL A 428 -26.05 -5.42 15.60
N ASP A 429 -25.73 -5.44 14.31
CA ASP A 429 -26.32 -4.55 13.30
C ASP A 429 -26.16 -3.04 13.60
N GLY A 430 -25.09 -2.68 14.32
CA GLY A 430 -24.68 -1.31 14.55
C GLY A 430 -25.49 -0.57 15.62
N PHE A 431 -25.86 0.68 15.35
CA PHE A 431 -26.67 1.46 16.30
C PHE A 431 -28.03 0.83 16.57
N ARG A 432 -28.54 0.01 15.63
CA ARG A 432 -29.78 -0.73 15.86
C ARG A 432 -29.66 -1.66 17.07
N GLY A 433 -28.60 -2.47 17.18
CA GLY A 433 -28.41 -3.34 18.34
C GLY A 433 -28.19 -2.56 19.63
N LEU A 434 -27.58 -1.37 19.57
CA LEU A 434 -27.48 -0.49 20.72
C LEU A 434 -28.85 0.05 21.19
N ILE A 435 -29.79 0.25 20.28
CA ILE A 435 -31.15 0.74 20.57
C ILE A 435 -32.06 -0.41 21.03
N ASP A 436 -31.94 -1.57 20.39
CA ASP A 436 -32.80 -2.74 20.58
C ASP A 436 -32.28 -3.71 21.67
N ASP A 437 -31.13 -3.42 22.28
CA ASP A 437 -30.40 -4.30 23.21
C ASP A 437 -30.00 -5.66 22.60
N ASP A 438 -29.67 -5.66 21.32
CA ASP A 438 -29.15 -6.84 20.62
C ASP A 438 -27.63 -6.89 20.73
N THR A 439 -27.15 -7.73 21.64
CA THR A 439 -25.75 -7.74 22.08
C THR A 439 -25.18 -9.16 22.15
N THR A 440 -23.87 -9.28 21.95
CA THR A 440 -23.13 -10.54 22.10
C THR A 440 -21.83 -10.31 22.85
N GLU A 441 -21.47 -11.21 23.76
CA GLU A 441 -20.16 -11.17 24.43
C GLU A 441 -19.07 -11.65 23.46
N LEU A 442 -17.99 -10.87 23.33
CA LEU A 442 -16.84 -11.20 22.48
C LEU A 442 -15.67 -11.68 23.32
N GLY A 443 -15.23 -12.92 23.05
CA GLY A 443 -14.06 -13.52 23.67
C GLY A 443 -12.91 -13.74 22.69
N TRP A 444 -11.74 -14.09 23.23
CA TRP A 444 -10.49 -14.28 22.47
C TRP A 444 -10.63 -15.17 21.23
N MET A 445 -11.36 -16.29 21.38
CA MET A 445 -11.59 -17.27 20.33
C MET A 445 -12.77 -16.94 19.42
N SER A 446 -13.71 -16.09 19.88
CA SER A 446 -14.86 -15.67 19.07
C SER A 446 -14.43 -14.90 17.81
N VAL A 447 -13.33 -14.14 17.92
CA VAL A 447 -12.73 -13.36 16.82
C VAL A 447 -11.59 -14.09 16.10
N SER A 448 -11.46 -15.40 16.32
CA SER A 448 -10.42 -16.19 15.64
C SER A 448 -10.69 -16.28 14.14
N GLY A 449 -9.66 -16.01 13.33
CA GLY A 449 -9.76 -15.98 11.86
C GLY A 449 -10.40 -14.72 11.28
N TRP A 450 -10.91 -13.78 12.09
CA TRP A 450 -11.57 -12.56 11.61
C TRP A 450 -10.67 -11.62 10.81
N SER A 451 -9.33 -11.80 10.88
CA SER A 451 -8.36 -11.01 10.10
C SER A 451 -8.62 -11.09 8.59
N ALA A 452 -8.90 -12.30 8.10
CA ALA A 452 -9.11 -12.56 6.68
C ALA A 452 -10.58 -12.54 6.26
N ARG A 453 -11.52 -12.35 7.22
CA ARG A 453 -12.94 -12.51 6.95
C ARG A 453 -13.50 -11.31 6.18
N PRO A 454 -14.21 -11.53 5.06
CA PRO A 454 -14.92 -10.48 4.35
C PRO A 454 -16.12 -9.96 5.15
N GLY A 455 -16.65 -8.81 4.75
CA GLY A 455 -17.88 -8.25 5.31
C GLY A 455 -17.77 -7.78 6.76
N ALA A 456 -18.85 -7.95 7.51
CA ALA A 456 -19.03 -7.42 8.87
C ALA A 456 -19.75 -8.47 9.74
N GLU A 457 -19.01 -9.21 10.56
CA GLU A 457 -19.51 -10.35 11.36
C GLU A 457 -20.47 -9.94 12.48
N LEU A 458 -20.34 -8.71 13.00
CA LEU A 458 -21.33 -8.14 13.93
C LEU A 458 -22.60 -7.66 13.21
N GLY A 459 -22.65 -7.75 11.88
CA GLY A 459 -23.65 -7.05 11.08
C GLY A 459 -23.37 -5.54 11.04
N THR A 460 -23.97 -4.85 10.09
CA THR A 460 -23.86 -3.38 9.97
C THR A 460 -25.16 -2.82 9.40
N SER A 461 -25.55 -1.63 9.85
CA SER A 461 -26.73 -0.95 9.34
C SER A 461 -26.49 0.53 9.10
N ARG A 462 -27.41 1.16 8.37
CA ARG A 462 -27.45 2.61 8.13
C ARG A 462 -28.39 3.35 9.11
N ARG A 463 -28.94 2.66 10.13
CA ARG A 463 -29.83 3.28 11.12
C ARG A 463 -29.02 4.23 12.00
N LEU A 464 -29.45 5.48 12.09
CA LEU A 464 -28.90 6.47 13.00
C LEU A 464 -29.72 6.54 14.28
N PRO A 465 -29.08 6.82 15.43
CA PRO A 465 -29.81 7.13 16.66
C PRO A 465 -30.54 8.48 16.52
N GLU A 466 -31.80 8.50 16.92
CA GLU A 466 -32.64 9.70 16.98
C GLU A 466 -32.96 10.05 18.45
N PRO A 467 -33.42 11.28 18.76
CA PRO A 467 -33.73 11.67 20.15
C PRO A 467 -34.65 10.71 20.91
N ASP A 468 -35.66 10.16 20.22
CA ASP A 468 -36.61 9.19 20.80
C ASP A 468 -35.96 7.84 21.16
N ASP A 469 -34.76 7.56 20.65
CA ASP A 469 -34.01 6.34 20.94
C ASP A 469 -33.08 6.49 22.16
N PHE A 470 -32.79 7.70 22.63
CA PHE A 470 -31.70 7.94 23.59
C PHE A 470 -31.92 7.30 24.95
N ASP A 471 -33.15 7.29 25.48
CA ASP A 471 -33.46 6.61 26.74
C ASP A 471 -33.17 5.10 26.65
N ARG A 472 -33.50 4.48 25.51
CA ARG A 472 -33.26 3.05 25.27
C ARG A 472 -31.77 2.72 25.13
N ILE A 473 -31.02 3.64 24.51
CA ILE A 473 -29.56 3.53 24.40
C ILE A 473 -28.91 3.66 25.78
N ALA A 474 -29.35 4.63 26.59
CA ALA A 474 -28.87 4.81 27.95
C ALA A 474 -29.16 3.56 28.81
N ASP A 475 -30.35 2.99 28.70
CA ASP A 475 -30.72 1.73 29.35
C ASP A 475 -29.81 0.57 28.94
N THR A 476 -29.48 0.46 27.66
CA THR A 476 -28.57 -0.59 27.14
C THR A 476 -27.15 -0.39 27.67
N ILE A 477 -26.63 0.83 27.64
CA ILE A 477 -25.32 1.19 28.22
C ILE A 477 -25.28 0.84 29.71
N ALA A 478 -26.32 1.19 30.47
CA ALA A 478 -26.41 0.90 31.90
C ALA A 478 -26.52 -0.61 32.18
N ARG A 479 -27.37 -1.32 31.45
CA ARG A 479 -27.61 -2.77 31.60
C ARG A 479 -26.32 -3.57 31.37
N HIS A 480 -25.57 -3.22 30.34
CA HIS A 480 -24.29 -3.87 30.03
C HIS A 480 -23.10 -3.24 30.74
N ARG A 481 -23.30 -2.17 31.50
CA ARG A 481 -22.26 -1.39 32.20
C ARG A 481 -21.14 -0.98 31.25
N LEU A 482 -21.49 -0.45 30.09
CA LEU A 482 -20.50 -0.02 29.09
C LEU A 482 -19.81 1.25 29.60
N ASP A 483 -18.49 1.20 29.70
CA ASP A 483 -17.63 2.32 30.08
C ASP A 483 -17.25 3.20 28.89
N GLY A 484 -17.37 2.69 27.66
CA GLY A 484 -16.97 3.35 26.41
C GLY A 484 -17.46 2.58 25.17
N LEU A 485 -17.51 3.26 24.03
CA LEU A 485 -17.93 2.70 22.75
C LEU A 485 -16.84 2.84 21.69
N VAL A 486 -16.67 1.79 20.89
CA VAL A 486 -15.80 1.76 19.70
C VAL A 486 -16.67 1.56 18.47
N VAL A 487 -16.69 2.55 17.59
CA VAL A 487 -17.52 2.55 16.37
C VAL A 487 -16.60 2.39 15.16
N VAL A 488 -16.73 1.28 14.42
CA VAL A 488 -15.95 1.02 13.21
C VAL A 488 -16.86 1.23 11.99
N GLY A 489 -16.60 2.25 11.19
CA GLY A 489 -17.45 2.53 10.04
C GLY A 489 -17.18 3.82 9.30
N GLY A 490 -18.03 4.09 8.31
CA GLY A 490 -17.92 5.26 7.44
C GLY A 490 -18.77 6.43 7.91
N TRP A 491 -19.36 7.15 6.97
CA TRP A 491 -20.19 8.33 7.25
C TRP A 491 -21.26 8.12 8.34
N THR A 492 -22.01 7.02 8.27
CA THR A 492 -23.05 6.70 9.26
C THR A 492 -22.47 6.52 10.67
N ALA A 493 -21.28 5.92 10.80
CA ALA A 493 -20.62 5.76 12.09
C ALA A 493 -20.34 7.12 12.74
N TYR A 494 -19.71 8.01 11.99
CA TYR A 494 -19.28 9.32 12.47
C TYR A 494 -20.49 10.20 12.81
N GLN A 495 -21.50 10.22 11.94
CA GLN A 495 -22.74 10.95 12.17
C GLN A 495 -23.50 10.41 13.38
N GLY A 496 -23.64 9.09 13.50
CA GLY A 496 -24.34 8.47 14.63
C GLY A 496 -23.62 8.69 15.95
N ALA A 497 -22.29 8.53 15.97
CA ALA A 497 -21.47 8.82 17.13
C ALA A 497 -21.56 10.29 17.55
N ASN A 498 -21.49 11.23 16.59
CA ASN A 498 -21.65 12.66 16.87
C ASN A 498 -23.01 13.00 17.52
N ARG A 499 -24.09 12.30 17.14
CA ARG A 499 -25.41 12.48 17.79
C ARG A 499 -25.41 11.99 19.24
N LEU A 500 -24.69 10.90 19.54
CA LEU A 500 -24.60 10.34 20.90
C LEU A 500 -23.76 11.18 21.86
N ILE A 501 -22.95 12.10 21.35
CA ILE A 501 -22.22 13.09 22.17
C ILE A 501 -22.90 14.46 22.17
N GLY A 502 -24.12 14.58 21.64
CA GLY A 502 -24.90 15.81 21.66
C GLY A 502 -25.55 16.08 23.02
N ASP A 503 -26.03 17.30 23.23
CA ASP A 503 -26.64 17.71 24.51
C ASP A 503 -27.89 16.90 24.87
N ALA A 504 -28.70 16.54 23.88
CA ALA A 504 -29.89 15.71 24.09
C ALA A 504 -29.53 14.27 24.54
N ALA A 505 -28.45 13.69 23.99
CA ALA A 505 -27.97 12.38 24.40
C ALA A 505 -27.39 12.42 25.83
N ARG A 506 -26.62 13.47 26.15
CA ARG A 506 -26.14 13.70 27.53
C ARG A 506 -27.28 13.87 28.53
N ALA A 507 -28.34 14.60 28.16
CA ALA A 507 -29.51 14.78 29.01
C ALA A 507 -30.26 13.46 29.30
N ALA A 508 -30.21 12.51 28.36
CA ALA A 508 -30.74 11.15 28.54
C ALA A 508 -29.81 10.21 29.33
N GLY A 509 -28.65 10.70 29.80
CA GLY A 509 -27.71 9.91 30.61
C GLY A 509 -26.66 9.13 29.80
N ILE A 510 -26.49 9.43 28.51
CA ILE A 510 -25.41 8.86 27.69
C ILE A 510 -24.12 9.65 27.97
N ASP A 511 -23.29 9.13 28.87
CA ASP A 511 -22.02 9.74 29.29
C ASP A 511 -20.86 8.74 29.22
N VAL A 512 -20.56 8.28 28.00
CA VAL A 512 -19.46 7.35 27.73
C VAL A 512 -18.61 7.88 26.57
N PRO A 513 -17.27 7.81 26.64
CA PRO A 513 -16.40 8.19 25.53
C PRO A 513 -16.62 7.27 24.33
N ILE A 514 -16.65 7.88 23.14
CA ILE A 514 -16.83 7.19 21.87
C ILE A 514 -15.58 7.40 21.01
N VAL A 515 -15.02 6.31 20.50
CA VAL A 515 -13.95 6.38 19.50
C VAL A 515 -14.43 5.85 18.16
N CYS A 516 -14.18 6.61 17.10
CA CYS A 516 -14.55 6.24 15.74
C CYS A 516 -13.31 5.79 14.95
N LEU A 517 -13.41 4.64 14.28
CA LEU A 517 -12.43 4.16 13.30
C LEU A 517 -13.01 4.25 11.88
N PRO A 518 -12.28 4.86 10.93
CA PRO A 518 -12.72 5.08 9.57
C PRO A 518 -12.70 3.77 8.79
N ALA A 519 -13.87 3.22 8.48
CA ALA A 519 -14.02 2.02 7.66
C ALA A 519 -15.10 2.23 6.60
N THR A 520 -14.64 2.51 5.37
CA THR A 520 -15.46 2.82 4.20
C THR A 520 -14.60 2.64 2.96
N ILE A 521 -15.17 2.14 1.87
CA ILE A 521 -14.44 2.03 0.60
C ILE A 521 -14.26 3.40 -0.07
N ASN A 522 -15.13 4.36 0.23
CA ASN A 522 -15.19 5.66 -0.45
C ASN A 522 -14.06 6.62 -0.06
N ASN A 523 -13.38 6.34 1.06
CA ASN A 523 -12.41 7.26 1.68
C ASN A 523 -12.99 8.68 1.84
N ASP A 524 -14.21 8.76 2.39
CA ASP A 524 -15.06 9.96 2.42
C ASP A 524 -15.26 10.55 3.84
N VAL A 525 -14.58 10.02 4.85
CA VAL A 525 -14.72 10.46 6.24
C VAL A 525 -13.59 11.42 6.65
N PRO A 526 -13.88 12.49 7.42
CA PRO A 526 -12.86 13.44 7.84
C PRO A 526 -11.93 12.89 8.93
N GLY A 527 -10.77 13.51 9.07
CA GLY A 527 -9.79 13.17 10.12
C GLY A 527 -8.86 12.01 9.77
N THR A 528 -8.89 11.51 8.52
CA THR A 528 -7.98 10.49 8.00
C THR A 528 -7.68 10.73 6.52
N ASP A 529 -6.48 10.38 6.07
CA ASP A 529 -6.05 10.36 4.67
C ASP A 529 -6.53 9.09 3.95
N LEU A 530 -6.71 8.01 4.71
CA LEU A 530 -7.11 6.68 4.23
C LEU A 530 -8.06 6.02 5.23
N SER A 531 -9.13 5.41 4.72
CA SER A 531 -10.06 4.57 5.47
C SER A 531 -9.83 3.08 5.21
N ILE A 532 -10.14 2.27 6.21
CA ILE A 532 -10.11 0.80 6.13
C ILE A 532 -11.12 0.35 5.06
N GLY A 533 -10.65 -0.45 4.11
CA GLY A 533 -11.41 -1.02 3.01
C GLY A 533 -11.19 -0.32 1.67
N SER A 534 -10.57 0.86 1.68
CA SER A 534 -10.35 1.65 0.47
C SER A 534 -9.30 1.01 -0.44
N ASP A 535 -8.23 0.41 0.11
CA ASP A 535 -7.23 -0.30 -0.69
C ASP A 535 -7.77 -1.61 -1.30
N THR A 536 -8.58 -2.37 -0.56
CA THR A 536 -9.26 -3.55 -1.09
C THR A 536 -10.16 -3.17 -2.27
N ALA A 537 -10.92 -2.08 -2.12
CA ALA A 537 -11.78 -1.60 -3.20
C ALA A 537 -10.99 -1.17 -4.43
N LEU A 538 -9.87 -0.45 -4.25
CA LEU A 538 -8.97 -0.11 -5.35
C LEU A 538 -8.42 -1.35 -6.05
N ASN A 539 -7.97 -2.35 -5.32
CA ASN A 539 -7.46 -3.60 -5.90
C ASN A 539 -8.56 -4.37 -6.67
N ASN A 540 -9.79 -4.40 -6.16
CA ASN A 540 -10.94 -4.96 -6.89
C ASN A 540 -11.21 -4.20 -8.21
N ILE A 541 -11.20 -2.86 -8.16
CA ILE A 541 -11.39 -2.02 -9.35
C ILE A 541 -10.30 -2.30 -10.39
N ILE A 542 -9.02 -2.28 -10.02
CA ILE A 542 -7.94 -2.47 -11.02
C ILE A 542 -7.98 -3.87 -11.63
N VAL A 543 -8.34 -4.91 -10.87
CA VAL A 543 -8.41 -6.28 -11.36
C VAL A 543 -9.52 -6.40 -12.40
N ASP A 544 -10.68 -5.81 -12.16
CA ASP A 544 -11.78 -5.84 -13.12
C ASP A 544 -11.51 -4.93 -14.32
N VAL A 545 -10.91 -3.76 -14.12
CA VAL A 545 -10.50 -2.87 -15.22
C VAL A 545 -9.43 -3.51 -16.10
N ASP A 546 -8.47 -4.26 -15.54
CA ASP A 546 -7.47 -4.97 -16.34
C ASP A 546 -8.11 -6.06 -17.21
N LYS A 547 -9.07 -6.84 -16.68
CA LYS A 547 -9.86 -7.79 -17.49
C LYS A 547 -10.63 -7.09 -18.61
N ILE A 548 -11.23 -5.93 -18.32
CA ILE A 548 -11.93 -5.11 -19.31
C ILE A 548 -10.96 -4.61 -20.39
N LYS A 549 -9.77 -4.13 -19.99
CA LYS A 549 -8.71 -3.64 -20.89
C LYS A 549 -8.22 -4.74 -21.83
N GLU A 550 -8.09 -5.98 -21.36
CA GLU A 550 -7.71 -7.13 -22.20
C GLU A 550 -8.74 -7.36 -23.32
N SER A 551 -10.04 -7.27 -22.99
CA SER A 551 -11.11 -7.35 -24.00
C SER A 551 -11.08 -6.16 -24.97
N ALA A 552 -10.66 -4.97 -24.54
CA ALA A 552 -10.65 -3.76 -25.36
C ALA A 552 -9.60 -3.80 -26.48
N VAL A 553 -8.41 -4.35 -26.19
CA VAL A 553 -7.29 -4.43 -27.15
C VAL A 553 -7.66 -5.23 -28.40
N ALA A 554 -8.52 -6.24 -28.24
CA ALA A 554 -8.95 -7.08 -29.35
C ALA A 554 -9.93 -6.41 -30.32
N SER A 555 -10.50 -5.24 -29.99
CA SER A 555 -11.62 -4.65 -30.75
C SER A 555 -11.54 -3.13 -30.92
N GLN A 556 -10.38 -2.48 -30.71
CA GLN A 556 -10.21 -1.02 -30.82
C GLN A 556 -11.33 -0.23 -30.13
N ARG A 557 -11.46 -0.42 -28.81
CA ARG A 557 -12.62 0.02 -28.03
C ARG A 557 -12.24 0.98 -26.90
N CYS A 558 -13.13 1.94 -26.63
CA CYS A 558 -13.14 2.78 -25.44
C CYS A 558 -14.11 2.21 -24.40
N PHE A 559 -13.70 2.14 -23.13
CA PHE A 559 -14.58 1.80 -22.02
C PHE A 559 -14.81 2.99 -21.10
N VAL A 560 -16.07 3.24 -20.74
CA VAL A 560 -16.45 4.17 -19.66
C VAL A 560 -16.80 3.34 -18.44
N VAL A 561 -15.90 3.30 -17.46
CA VAL A 561 -16.03 2.48 -16.25
C VAL A 561 -16.52 3.35 -15.10
N GLU A 562 -17.67 2.99 -14.53
CA GLU A 562 -18.21 3.61 -13.32
C GLU A 562 -17.68 2.92 -12.06
N VAL A 563 -17.13 3.72 -11.15
CA VAL A 563 -16.64 3.29 -9.85
C VAL A 563 -17.44 3.94 -8.72
N MET A 564 -17.49 3.26 -7.57
CA MET A 564 -18.13 3.80 -6.37
C MET A 564 -17.28 4.93 -5.76
N GLY A 565 -17.81 5.58 -4.74
CA GLY A 565 -17.14 6.67 -4.01
C GLY A 565 -18.11 7.77 -3.59
N ARG A 566 -19.35 7.73 -4.08
CA ARG A 566 -20.36 8.78 -3.91
C ARG A 566 -19.77 10.14 -4.27
N ASP A 567 -19.77 11.06 -3.32
CA ASP A 567 -19.32 12.43 -3.48
C ASP A 567 -17.79 12.57 -3.36
N SER A 568 -17.07 11.49 -3.01
CA SER A 568 -15.61 11.41 -2.98
C SER A 568 -15.08 10.77 -4.27
N GLY A 569 -14.22 11.49 -4.98
CA GLY A 569 -13.53 11.02 -6.18
C GLY A 569 -12.33 10.12 -5.93
N TYR A 570 -12.01 9.76 -4.67
CA TYR A 570 -10.80 9.01 -4.31
C TYR A 570 -10.62 7.73 -5.14
N LEU A 571 -11.64 6.85 -5.17
CA LEU A 571 -11.58 5.60 -5.91
C LEU A 571 -11.42 5.85 -7.42
N ALA A 572 -12.08 6.87 -7.97
CA ALA A 572 -11.99 7.21 -9.38
C ALA A 572 -10.60 7.72 -9.77
N LEU A 573 -10.03 8.67 -9.02
CA LEU A 573 -8.72 9.21 -9.34
C LEU A 573 -7.62 8.17 -9.16
N MET A 574 -7.61 7.48 -8.03
CA MET A 574 -6.56 6.50 -7.72
C MET A 574 -6.63 5.29 -8.66
N SER A 575 -7.82 4.79 -9.00
CA SER A 575 -7.95 3.73 -10.00
C SER A 575 -7.60 4.22 -11.41
N GLY A 576 -7.94 5.47 -11.77
CA GLY A 576 -7.54 6.08 -13.02
C GLY A 576 -6.03 6.12 -13.18
N LEU A 577 -5.32 6.58 -12.14
CA LEU A 577 -3.85 6.59 -12.10
C LEU A 577 -3.27 5.17 -12.18
N ALA A 578 -3.80 4.22 -11.41
CA ALA A 578 -3.32 2.83 -11.35
C ALA A 578 -3.69 1.98 -12.58
N THR A 579 -4.64 2.41 -13.40
CA THR A 579 -5.04 1.70 -14.62
C THR A 579 -4.51 2.37 -15.89
N GLY A 580 -4.02 3.60 -15.77
CA GLY A 580 -3.60 4.44 -16.89
C GLY A 580 -4.80 4.92 -17.70
N ALA A 581 -5.91 5.23 -17.03
CA ALA A 581 -7.09 5.82 -17.64
C ALA A 581 -6.73 7.14 -18.32
N GLU A 582 -7.37 7.40 -19.45
CA GLU A 582 -7.12 8.62 -20.21
C GLU A 582 -7.83 9.82 -19.62
N ARG A 583 -9.02 9.58 -19.06
CA ARG A 583 -9.86 10.59 -18.45
C ARG A 583 -10.46 10.04 -17.17
N VAL A 584 -10.54 10.92 -16.18
CA VAL A 584 -11.18 10.63 -14.91
C VAL A 584 -12.19 11.74 -14.62
N TYR A 585 -13.44 11.36 -14.37
CA TYR A 585 -14.50 12.29 -13.98
C TYR A 585 -14.81 12.15 -12.49
N LEU A 586 -14.67 13.26 -11.77
CA LEU A 586 -14.70 13.34 -10.32
C LEU A 586 -15.89 14.21 -9.85
N PRO A 587 -16.55 13.88 -8.72
CA PRO A 587 -17.55 14.74 -8.11
C PRO A 587 -16.99 16.09 -7.64
N GLU A 588 -15.69 16.18 -7.37
CA GLU A 588 -15.00 17.41 -6.98
C GLU A 588 -14.93 18.44 -8.11
N ASP A 589 -14.82 17.99 -9.36
CA ASP A 589 -14.67 18.86 -10.52
C ASP A 589 -16.00 19.09 -11.27
N GLY A 590 -16.96 18.17 -11.12
CA GLY A 590 -18.13 18.08 -11.99
C GLY A 590 -17.77 17.76 -13.44
N ILE A 591 -18.78 17.79 -14.31
CA ILE A 591 -18.60 17.54 -15.75
C ILE A 591 -19.26 18.68 -16.54
N SER A 592 -18.57 19.18 -17.57
CA SER A 592 -19.09 20.18 -18.51
C SER A 592 -19.08 19.66 -19.94
N LEU A 593 -19.96 20.19 -20.78
CA LEU A 593 -20.01 19.82 -22.20
C LEU A 593 -18.69 20.14 -22.92
N ASP A 594 -18.10 21.30 -22.63
CA ASP A 594 -16.82 21.71 -23.22
C ASP A 594 -15.69 20.73 -22.87
N ARG A 595 -15.66 20.24 -21.61
CA ARG A 595 -14.71 19.23 -21.16
C ARG A 595 -14.93 17.90 -21.89
N LEU A 596 -16.17 17.43 -22.01
CA LEU A 596 -16.49 16.20 -22.75
C LEU A 596 -16.07 16.27 -24.21
N GLN A 597 -16.28 17.42 -24.87
CA GLN A 597 -15.87 17.64 -26.25
C GLN A 597 -14.34 17.61 -26.41
N ALA A 598 -13.61 18.28 -25.52
CA ALA A 598 -12.14 18.29 -25.53
C ALA A 598 -11.55 16.88 -25.28
N ASP A 599 -12.15 16.15 -24.34
CA ASP A 599 -11.76 14.79 -23.99
C ASP A 599 -11.97 13.83 -25.15
N LEU A 600 -13.13 13.92 -25.83
CA LEU A 600 -13.43 13.14 -27.01
C LEU A 600 -12.48 13.45 -28.18
N ALA A 601 -12.20 14.73 -28.44
CA ALA A 601 -11.27 15.12 -29.49
C ALA A 601 -9.86 14.53 -29.25
N THR A 602 -9.43 14.51 -27.98
CA THR A 602 -8.16 13.87 -27.58
C THR A 602 -8.18 12.37 -27.82
N LEU A 603 -9.28 11.69 -27.46
CA LEU A 603 -9.45 10.25 -27.68
C LEU A 603 -9.40 9.91 -29.17
N ARG A 604 -10.15 10.63 -30.01
CA ARG A 604 -10.17 10.43 -31.47
C ARG A 604 -8.80 10.59 -32.10
N ALA A 605 -8.09 11.68 -31.78
CA ALA A 605 -6.72 11.89 -32.23
C ALA A 605 -5.78 10.75 -31.78
N GLY A 606 -6.00 10.19 -30.58
CA GLY A 606 -5.29 9.00 -30.12
C GLY A 606 -5.53 7.77 -30.99
N PHE A 607 -6.79 7.45 -31.30
CA PHE A 607 -7.16 6.30 -32.14
C PHE A 607 -6.67 6.44 -33.59
N GLU A 608 -6.73 7.64 -34.17
CA GLU A 608 -6.17 7.94 -35.50
C GLU A 608 -4.66 7.66 -35.58
N LEU A 609 -3.93 7.86 -34.48
CA LEU A 609 -2.49 7.58 -34.37
C LEU A 609 -2.19 6.11 -34.04
N GLY A 610 -3.17 5.22 -34.13
CA GLY A 610 -2.99 3.78 -33.93
C GLY A 610 -3.15 3.31 -32.48
N LYS A 611 -3.73 4.14 -31.59
CA LYS A 611 -4.12 3.68 -30.26
C LYS A 611 -5.14 2.55 -30.38
N ARG A 612 -4.95 1.51 -29.56
CA ARG A 612 -5.76 0.28 -29.62
C ARG A 612 -6.85 0.18 -28.56
N ARG A 613 -6.86 1.09 -27.58
CA ARG A 613 -7.84 1.09 -26.49
C ARG A 613 -7.98 2.48 -25.88
N GLY A 614 -9.17 2.79 -25.39
CA GLY A 614 -9.48 3.95 -24.57
C GLY A 614 -10.05 3.51 -23.22
N LEU A 615 -9.75 4.25 -22.18
CA LEU A 615 -10.32 4.02 -20.85
C LEU A 615 -10.68 5.34 -20.20
N VAL A 616 -11.93 5.45 -19.77
CA VAL A 616 -12.47 6.56 -19.01
C VAL A 616 -12.96 5.99 -17.68
N VAL A 617 -12.55 6.60 -16.57
CA VAL A 617 -13.05 6.25 -15.24
C VAL A 617 -13.98 7.36 -14.76
N ARG A 618 -15.17 7.02 -14.27
CA ARG A 618 -16.16 7.97 -13.77
C ARG A 618 -16.58 7.56 -12.36
N SER A 619 -16.62 8.50 -11.43
CA SER A 619 -17.27 8.28 -10.13
C SER A 619 -18.79 8.26 -10.26
N GLU A 620 -19.49 7.42 -9.47
CA GLU A 620 -20.95 7.25 -9.51
C GLU A 620 -21.73 8.57 -9.35
N HIS A 621 -21.25 9.52 -8.53
CA HIS A 621 -21.83 10.87 -8.38
C HIS A 621 -21.00 11.98 -9.02
N ALA A 622 -20.20 11.69 -10.06
CA ALA A 622 -19.45 12.74 -10.76
C ALA A 622 -20.35 13.85 -11.30
N ASP A 623 -21.53 13.48 -11.82
CA ASP A 623 -22.57 14.41 -12.24
C ASP A 623 -23.94 13.69 -12.35
N PRO A 624 -25.07 14.33 -12.00
CA PRO A 624 -26.40 13.73 -12.06
C PRO A 624 -26.98 13.58 -13.48
N LEU A 625 -26.51 14.36 -14.46
CA LEU A 625 -27.00 14.36 -15.84
C LEU A 625 -26.02 13.67 -16.79
N TYR A 626 -24.72 13.89 -16.62
CA TYR A 626 -23.68 13.24 -17.40
C TYR A 626 -23.38 11.84 -16.83
N THR A 627 -24.36 10.94 -17.00
CA THR A 627 -24.31 9.54 -16.57
C THR A 627 -23.34 8.72 -17.41
N THR A 628 -22.98 7.53 -16.91
CA THR A 628 -22.15 6.56 -17.63
C THR A 628 -22.76 6.20 -18.99
N GLU A 629 -24.08 6.00 -19.04
CA GLU A 629 -24.82 5.74 -20.27
C GLU A 629 -24.79 6.94 -21.22
N PHE A 630 -24.99 8.16 -20.71
CA PHE A 630 -24.96 9.37 -21.52
C PHE A 630 -23.59 9.58 -22.16
N ILE A 631 -22.52 9.52 -21.37
CA ILE A 631 -21.15 9.69 -21.87
C ILE A 631 -20.81 8.60 -22.89
N SER A 632 -21.19 7.35 -22.60
CA SER A 632 -20.97 6.24 -23.54
C SER A 632 -21.68 6.47 -24.87
N ALA A 633 -22.95 6.88 -24.84
CA ALA A 633 -23.73 7.15 -26.04
C ALA A 633 -23.21 8.36 -26.83
N LEU A 634 -22.81 9.42 -26.13
CA LEU A 634 -22.20 10.61 -26.73
C LEU A 634 -20.90 10.24 -27.44
N PHE A 635 -19.99 9.55 -26.75
CA PHE A 635 -18.69 9.17 -27.31
C PHE A 635 -18.86 8.19 -28.48
N GLU A 636 -19.81 7.24 -28.39
CA GLU A 636 -20.13 6.33 -29.50
C GLU A 636 -20.60 7.11 -30.73
N HIS A 637 -21.55 8.03 -30.56
CA HIS A 637 -22.12 8.81 -31.67
C HIS A 637 -21.08 9.69 -32.35
N GLU A 638 -20.29 10.39 -31.56
CA GLU A 638 -19.33 11.40 -32.02
C GLU A 638 -17.96 10.79 -32.40
N SER A 639 -17.74 9.50 -32.13
CA SER A 639 -16.56 8.75 -32.60
C SER A 639 -16.46 8.68 -34.12
N GLY A 640 -17.58 8.86 -34.85
CA GLY A 640 -17.61 8.74 -36.30
C GLY A 640 -17.28 7.33 -36.83
N GLY A 641 -17.29 6.31 -35.96
CA GLY A 641 -16.88 4.94 -36.29
C GLY A 641 -15.37 4.67 -36.13
N ASP A 642 -14.59 5.62 -35.61
CA ASP A 642 -13.16 5.46 -35.34
C ASP A 642 -12.89 4.43 -34.23
N PHE A 643 -13.82 4.27 -33.28
CA PHE A 643 -13.78 3.27 -32.21
C PHE A 643 -15.18 3.01 -31.62
N ASP A 644 -15.37 1.80 -31.07
CA ASP A 644 -16.56 1.46 -30.27
C ASP A 644 -16.44 1.99 -28.83
N VAL A 645 -17.56 2.21 -28.16
CA VAL A 645 -17.66 2.64 -26.76
C VAL A 645 -18.58 1.70 -25.99
N ARG A 646 -18.15 1.28 -24.79
CA ARG A 646 -18.97 0.46 -23.88
C ARG A 646 -18.91 1.01 -22.46
N GLY A 647 -20.08 1.11 -21.82
CA GLY A 647 -20.19 1.39 -20.39
C GLY A 647 -19.99 0.12 -19.57
N ALA A 648 -19.34 0.25 -18.41
CA ALA A 648 -19.21 -0.82 -17.42
C ALA A 648 -19.41 -0.26 -16.02
N ILE A 649 -20.46 -0.70 -15.32
CA ILE A 649 -20.73 -0.31 -13.93
C ILE A 649 -20.24 -1.45 -13.04
N LEU A 650 -19.14 -1.23 -12.31
CA LEU A 650 -18.56 -2.28 -11.46
C LEU A 650 -19.49 -2.63 -10.29
N GLY A 651 -20.11 -1.61 -9.68
CA GLY A 651 -21.02 -1.79 -8.57
C GLY A 651 -20.37 -2.46 -7.35
N HIS A 652 -21.10 -3.36 -6.69
CA HIS A 652 -20.73 -3.87 -5.36
C HIS A 652 -19.56 -4.86 -5.34
N VAL A 653 -19.04 -5.30 -6.49
CA VAL A 653 -17.81 -6.12 -6.54
C VAL A 653 -16.63 -5.39 -5.89
N GLN A 654 -16.66 -4.06 -5.90
CA GLN A 654 -15.69 -3.18 -5.26
C GLN A 654 -15.61 -3.37 -3.73
N GLN A 655 -16.73 -3.72 -3.07
CA GLN A 655 -16.76 -4.00 -1.62
C GLN A 655 -16.43 -5.46 -1.30
N GLY A 656 -16.39 -6.33 -2.31
CA GLY A 656 -16.39 -7.78 -2.14
C GLY A 656 -15.01 -8.36 -1.83
N GLY A 657 -15.02 -9.62 -1.40
CA GLY A 657 -13.80 -10.41 -1.21
C GLY A 657 -13.12 -10.21 0.14
N SER A 658 -12.08 -11.02 0.36
CA SER A 658 -11.23 -10.90 1.55
C SER A 658 -10.48 -9.57 1.53
N PRO A 659 -10.29 -8.91 2.69
CA PRO A 659 -9.54 -7.66 2.74
C PRO A 659 -8.11 -7.84 2.24
N SER A 660 -7.59 -6.81 1.57
CA SER A 660 -6.18 -6.73 1.18
C SER A 660 -5.26 -6.76 2.41
N PRO A 661 -3.99 -7.17 2.26
CA PRO A 661 -3.03 -7.11 3.36
C PRO A 661 -2.90 -5.70 3.94
N PHE A 662 -2.92 -4.67 3.09
CA PHE A 662 -2.86 -3.27 3.50
C PHE A 662 -4.01 -2.95 4.47
N ASP A 663 -5.26 -3.26 4.09
CA ASP A 663 -6.43 -3.00 4.93
C ASP A 663 -6.41 -3.83 6.22
N ARG A 664 -5.92 -5.08 6.19
CA ARG A 664 -5.77 -5.89 7.42
C ARG A 664 -4.77 -5.28 8.40
N ILE A 665 -3.63 -4.81 7.88
CA ILE A 665 -2.55 -4.21 8.70
C ILE A 665 -2.99 -2.85 9.22
N GLN A 666 -3.56 -1.99 8.37
CA GLN A 666 -4.05 -0.68 8.75
C GLN A 666 -5.15 -0.80 9.81
N ALA A 667 -6.14 -1.68 9.58
CA ALA A 667 -7.18 -1.97 10.56
C ALA A 667 -6.59 -2.42 11.89
N SER A 668 -5.57 -3.28 11.87
CA SER A 668 -4.92 -3.78 13.08
C SER A 668 -4.18 -2.67 13.84
N ARG A 669 -3.39 -1.85 13.16
CA ARG A 669 -2.61 -0.77 13.78
C ARG A 669 -3.52 0.32 14.35
N LEU A 670 -4.53 0.74 13.59
CA LEU A 670 -5.47 1.77 14.00
C LEU A 670 -6.35 1.30 15.17
N ALA A 671 -6.83 0.05 15.12
CA ALA A 671 -7.58 -0.57 16.21
C ALA A 671 -6.78 -0.65 17.50
N ALA A 672 -5.51 -1.05 17.43
CA ALA A 672 -4.66 -1.19 18.60
C ALA A 672 -4.37 0.16 19.28
N ASP A 673 -4.07 1.20 18.49
CA ASP A 673 -3.84 2.55 19.04
C ASP A 673 -5.15 3.12 19.60
N ALA A 674 -6.26 3.01 18.88
CA ALA A 674 -7.57 3.53 19.32
C ALA A 674 -8.05 2.91 20.63
N ILE A 675 -8.01 1.58 20.75
CA ILE A 675 -8.41 0.90 21.99
C ILE A 675 -7.43 1.19 23.13
N GLY A 676 -6.13 1.27 22.85
CA GLY A 676 -5.12 1.62 23.83
C GLY A 676 -5.37 3.01 24.44
N ARG A 677 -5.56 4.03 23.58
CA ARG A 677 -5.82 5.40 24.03
C ARG A 677 -7.17 5.56 24.72
N LEU A 678 -8.21 4.84 24.28
CA LEU A 678 -9.50 4.83 24.97
C LEU A 678 -9.36 4.29 26.40
N LEU A 679 -8.65 3.18 26.59
CA LEU A 679 -8.41 2.61 27.91
C LEU A 679 -7.59 3.54 28.79
N ASP A 680 -6.51 4.10 28.26
CA ASP A 680 -5.67 5.05 29.00
C ASP A 680 -6.45 6.34 29.37
N ALA A 681 -7.38 6.78 28.52
CA ALA A 681 -8.27 7.90 28.79
C ALA A 681 -9.25 7.57 29.93
N LEU A 682 -9.88 6.39 29.90
CA LEU A 682 -10.77 5.91 30.95
C LEU A 682 -10.07 5.80 32.31
N ASP A 683 -8.82 5.38 32.34
CA ASP A 683 -8.02 5.31 33.58
C ASP A 683 -7.72 6.70 34.15
N ARG A 684 -7.60 7.72 33.29
CA ARG A 684 -7.47 9.14 33.70
C ARG A 684 -8.81 9.81 34.02
N GLY A 685 -9.94 9.11 33.83
CA GLY A 685 -11.29 9.68 33.98
C GLY A 685 -11.69 10.63 32.85
N ASP A 686 -10.99 10.59 31.72
CA ASP A 686 -11.30 11.36 30.53
C ASP A 686 -12.46 10.72 29.75
N ARG A 687 -13.47 11.52 29.44
CA ARG A 687 -14.71 11.12 28.75
C ARG A 687 -14.82 11.71 27.34
N SER A 688 -13.76 12.32 26.83
CA SER A 688 -13.73 12.91 25.50
C SER A 688 -13.83 11.87 24.38
N SER A 689 -14.52 12.24 23.31
CA SER A 689 -14.79 11.36 22.16
C SER A 689 -13.96 11.78 20.95
N HIS A 690 -13.45 10.82 20.20
CA HIS A 690 -12.43 11.07 19.17
C HIS A 690 -12.65 10.26 17.90
N MET A 691 -12.38 10.87 16.76
CA MET A 691 -12.17 10.22 15.48
C MET A 691 -10.69 9.90 15.33
N PHE A 692 -10.37 8.64 15.06
CA PHE A 692 -9.01 8.19 14.79
C PHE A 692 -8.76 8.16 13.29
N GLY A 693 -7.54 8.43 12.87
CA GLY A 693 -7.18 8.36 11.46
C GLY A 693 -5.68 8.40 11.24
N HIS A 694 -5.27 8.09 10.01
CA HIS A 694 -3.90 8.28 9.56
C HIS A 694 -3.80 9.63 8.87
N VAL A 695 -2.90 10.50 9.32
CA VAL A 695 -2.58 11.76 8.63
C VAL A 695 -1.06 11.90 8.53
N ASP A 696 -0.55 12.12 7.32
CA ASP A 696 0.89 12.23 7.02
C ASP A 696 1.71 11.05 7.62
N GLY A 697 1.17 9.83 7.51
CA GLY A 697 1.80 8.59 7.99
C GLY A 697 1.70 8.32 9.50
N SER A 698 1.14 9.24 10.29
CA SER A 698 0.98 9.12 11.74
C SER A 698 -0.47 8.89 12.14
N ILE A 699 -0.69 8.18 13.25
CA ILE A 699 -2.04 8.04 13.81
C ILE A 699 -2.37 9.31 14.60
N VAL A 700 -3.43 9.99 14.20
CA VAL A 700 -3.93 11.22 14.82
C VAL A 700 -5.31 11.02 15.41
N THR A 701 -5.62 11.84 16.42
CA THR A 701 -6.94 11.91 17.06
C THR A 701 -7.54 13.28 16.82
N THR A 702 -8.77 13.30 16.30
CA THR A 702 -9.55 14.54 16.11
C THR A 702 -10.78 14.49 17.01
N PRO A 703 -11.10 15.54 17.79
CA PRO A 703 -12.30 15.56 18.61
C PRO A 703 -13.56 15.30 17.77
N LEU A 704 -14.41 14.39 18.22
CA LEU A 704 -15.60 13.98 17.48
C LEU A 704 -16.62 15.12 17.33
N GLU A 705 -16.64 16.07 18.27
CA GLU A 705 -17.48 17.29 18.24
C GLU A 705 -17.20 18.15 17.00
N ARG A 706 -15.99 18.05 16.43
CA ARG A 706 -15.60 18.79 15.22
C ARG A 706 -16.11 18.15 13.94
N PHE A 707 -16.69 16.95 13.98
CA PHE A 707 -17.18 16.26 12.79
C PHE A 707 -18.05 17.15 11.88
N PRO A 708 -19.06 17.89 12.38
CA PRO A 708 -19.89 18.75 11.52
C PRO A 708 -19.12 19.90 10.84
N GLU A 709 -18.03 20.39 11.45
CA GLU A 709 -17.19 21.47 10.91
C GLU A 709 -16.25 20.99 9.80
N LEU A 710 -15.93 19.69 9.81
CA LEU A 710 -14.97 19.07 8.89
C LEU A 710 -15.64 18.49 7.64
N VAL A 711 -16.96 18.69 7.48
CA VAL A 711 -17.77 18.19 6.37
C VAL A 711 -18.07 19.30 5.38
N GLU A 712 -17.95 19.01 4.10
CA GLU A 712 -18.34 19.95 3.04
C GLU A 712 -19.86 20.15 3.01
N ALA A 713 -20.29 21.40 2.84
CA ALA A 713 -21.71 21.73 2.79
C ALA A 713 -22.38 21.10 1.57
N GLY A 714 -23.33 20.19 1.79
CA GLY A 714 -24.12 19.56 0.74
C GLY A 714 -23.48 18.33 0.09
N ALA A 715 -22.32 17.87 0.57
CA ALA A 715 -21.63 16.68 0.07
C ALA A 715 -21.19 15.77 1.22
N HIS A 716 -21.20 14.45 1.00
CA HIS A 716 -20.67 13.47 1.93
C HIS A 716 -19.16 13.28 1.70
N ARG A 717 -18.37 14.31 2.02
CA ARG A 717 -16.90 14.29 1.98
C ARG A 717 -16.29 15.31 2.94
N PRO A 718 -14.97 15.22 3.24
CA PRO A 718 -14.28 16.21 4.04
C PRO A 718 -14.27 17.59 3.37
N SER A 719 -14.33 18.66 4.16
CA SER A 719 -14.26 20.06 3.66
C SER A 719 -12.83 20.49 3.28
N ALA A 720 -11.82 19.84 3.85
CA ALA A 720 -10.43 20.06 3.47
C ALA A 720 -10.13 19.33 2.15
N THR A 721 -9.40 20.00 1.26
CA THR A 721 -8.90 19.35 0.04
C THR A 721 -8.05 18.14 0.41
N PRO A 722 -8.41 16.93 -0.03
CA PRO A 722 -7.69 15.73 0.37
C PRO A 722 -6.38 15.59 -0.42
N TRP A 723 -5.39 14.93 0.19
CA TRP A 723 -4.02 14.79 -0.35
C TRP A 723 -3.98 14.22 -1.78
N TRP A 724 -4.91 13.32 -2.11
CA TRP A 724 -4.93 12.65 -3.40
C TRP A 724 -5.34 13.58 -4.54
N MET A 725 -6.01 14.71 -4.27
CA MET A 725 -6.33 15.70 -5.30
C MET A 725 -5.08 16.38 -5.88
N ASP A 726 -3.98 16.42 -5.11
CA ASP A 726 -2.68 16.89 -5.60
C ASP A 726 -2.10 16.00 -6.71
N LEU A 727 -2.62 14.78 -6.86
CA LEU A 727 -2.23 13.83 -7.93
C LEU A 727 -3.02 14.04 -9.23
N ARG A 728 -4.06 14.89 -9.24
CA ARG A 728 -4.87 15.12 -10.44
C ARG A 728 -4.04 15.58 -11.65
N PRO A 729 -3.13 16.57 -11.53
CA PRO A 729 -2.28 16.98 -12.66
C PRO A 729 -1.37 15.84 -13.14
N LEU A 730 -0.87 15.01 -12.22
CA LEU A 730 -0.07 13.84 -12.56
C LEU A 730 -0.88 12.83 -13.36
N ALA A 731 -2.13 12.54 -12.95
CA ALA A 731 -3.00 11.62 -13.68
C ALA A 731 -3.26 12.11 -15.11
N GLU A 732 -3.51 13.41 -15.29
CA GLU A 732 -3.71 14.04 -16.60
C GLU A 732 -2.45 13.97 -17.48
N GLN A 733 -1.28 14.29 -16.93
CA GLN A 733 -0.01 14.18 -17.64
C GLN A 733 0.34 12.73 -18.00
N MET A 734 0.04 11.79 -17.10
CA MET A 734 0.25 10.37 -17.35
C MET A 734 -0.73 9.81 -18.36
N ALA A 735 -1.87 10.47 -18.63
CA ALA A 735 -2.84 10.07 -19.63
C ALA A 735 -2.49 10.54 -21.05
N THR A 736 -1.85 11.70 -21.18
CA THR A 736 -1.54 12.30 -22.49
C THR A 736 -0.41 11.58 -23.22
N ALA A 737 -0.62 11.33 -24.51
CA ALA A 737 0.37 10.71 -25.39
C ALA A 737 1.35 11.72 -26.02
N ARG A 738 1.08 13.03 -25.89
CA ARG A 738 1.88 14.12 -26.43
C ARG A 738 2.28 15.10 -25.32
N PRO A 739 3.45 15.76 -25.42
CA PRO A 739 3.64 17.06 -24.77
C PRO A 739 2.57 18.00 -25.31
N SER A 740 1.90 18.75 -24.45
CA SER A 740 1.06 19.87 -24.89
C SER A 740 1.95 20.84 -25.66
N GLU A 741 1.80 20.91 -26.98
CA GLU A 741 2.36 22.02 -27.76
C GLU A 741 1.65 23.29 -27.31
N GLY A 742 2.32 24.09 -26.46
CA GLY A 742 2.03 25.49 -26.15
C GLY A 742 0.60 25.81 -25.70
N CYS A 743 0.41 26.05 -24.40
CA CYS A 743 -0.59 27.01 -23.97
C CYS A 743 0.00 28.43 -24.01
#